data_AF-A0A2Z4V4B8-F1
#
_entry.id   AF-A0A2Z4V4B8-F1
#
_cell.length_a   1.000
_cell.length_b   1.000
_cell.length_c   1.000
_cell.angle_alpha   90.00
_cell.angle_beta   90.00
_cell.angle_gamma   90.00
#
_symmetry.space_group_name_H-M   'P 1'
#
loop_
_entity.id
_entity.type
_entity.pdbx_description
1 polymer ?
#
loop_
_entity_poly.entity_id
_entity_poly.type
_entity_poly.pdbx_seq_one_letter_code
_entity_poly.pdbx_strand_id
1 'polypeptide(L)'
;MASLPNPPADTQTRADALRQALATRVVVADGAMGTMLQAQDPTMEDFEQLEGCNEILNVTRPDIVANVHREYFAVGVDCVETNTFGTNYAALAEYDIAGRNHELSVAGARIAREVADEFTATTGQQRWVLGSMGPGTKLPTLGHIDYATIRDAYQINAEGLIIGGADALLVETTQDLLQTKSSIVGARRAMEALGVSVPLICSVTVETTGTMLLGSEIGAALTALEPLGIDMIGLNCATGPAEMSEHLRYLARNSRIPLSCMPNAGLPVLGKNGAHYPLSAAELADAQETFVREYGLSLVGGCCGTTPEHLRQVVERVRDLTPAVRDPRPEPGASSLYQTVPFRQDISYMAIGERTNANGSKKFREAMLEARWDDCVEMVRDQIREGAHMLDLCVDYVGRDGVADMRELAGRFATASTLPIVLDSTELPVLQAGLEKIGGRAVLNSVNYEDGDGPDSRFAKVTRLAREHGAALIALTIDEEGQARTVEHKVAIAERLIEDLTGNWGIHESDIRLVDLLDEAVDRATAVVREKAEKIGLSEAEILENARHVGIGAVKYADLSTSAARDYKFDLDQMVPLTGDTSVYLEYAYARIKSILRKAGAAGDPEPVTHSELALPPAEPAAEPSAPPGPTLFDWEFATDPYPAYAWLREHAPVHRTKLPSGVDAWLVTRYADARQALADQRLSKNPAHHAEPAHAKGKTGIPGERKAELMTHLLNIDPPDHTRLRRLVSKAFTPRRIAEFTPRVQELTDQLIDQIIERQHGAEKGEADLIHEFAFPLPIYAICEMLGVPREDQDDFRDWAGMMIRHGGGPRGGVARAVKQMRTYLGELIHRKRDAPGDDLISDLIRASDHGDHLTEAEATAMAFILLFAGFETTVNLIGNGVHSLFMNPEQRERLQRSLAAGESGLLATGVEELLRYDGPVELATWRFATEPFVLGGQDIAAGDPVLVVLAAADRDPERFADPDTLDLSRTDNQHLGYGHGIHYCLGAPLARLEGQTALATLLTRLPDLELAVPTGELRWRGGLIMRGLRTLPVRFTPQNT
;
A
#
# COMPACT_ATOMS: atom_id res chain seq x y z
N MET A 1 1.54 21.82 44.88
CA MET A 1 0.15 22.27 45.13
C MET A 1 -0.67 21.02 45.43
N ALA A 2 -1.59 21.09 46.40
CA ALA A 2 -2.39 20.02 47.04
C ALA A 2 -2.12 18.55 46.64
N SER A 3 -1.77 17.69 47.61
CA SER A 3 -1.73 16.23 47.40
C SER A 3 -3.06 15.78 46.79
N LEU A 4 -3.04 15.31 45.55
CA LEU A 4 -4.20 14.76 44.88
C LEU A 4 -4.81 13.66 45.77
N PRO A 5 -6.15 13.51 45.81
CA PRO A 5 -6.78 12.43 46.54
C PRO A 5 -6.22 11.08 46.03
N ASN A 6 -5.86 10.18 46.94
CA ASN A 6 -5.42 8.85 46.53
C ASN A 6 -6.56 8.12 45.82
N PRO A 7 -6.27 7.40 44.72
CA PRO A 7 -7.26 6.56 44.06
C PRO A 7 -7.77 5.45 45.01
N PRO A 8 -8.93 4.85 44.72
CA PRO A 8 -9.43 3.72 45.50
C PRO A 8 -8.38 2.60 45.62
N ALA A 9 -8.22 2.04 46.83
CA ALA A 9 -7.14 1.10 47.14
C ALA A 9 -7.19 -0.22 46.34
N ASP A 10 -8.32 -0.53 45.73
CA ASP A 10 -8.61 -1.73 44.94
C ASP A 10 -8.52 -1.51 43.42
N THR A 11 -8.29 -0.29 42.95
CA THR A 11 -8.20 0.04 41.52
C THR A 11 -7.14 -0.81 40.81
N GLN A 12 -5.96 -1.00 41.41
CA GLN A 12 -4.91 -1.82 40.78
C GLN A 12 -5.33 -3.29 40.62
N THR A 13 -5.97 -3.87 41.63
CA THR A 13 -6.44 -5.26 41.58
C THR A 13 -7.52 -5.46 40.52
N ARG A 14 -8.45 -4.49 40.37
CA ARG A 14 -9.49 -4.54 39.33
C ARG A 14 -8.92 -4.36 37.92
N ALA A 15 -7.96 -3.44 37.76
CA ALA A 15 -7.23 -3.22 36.51
C ALA A 15 -6.48 -4.48 36.07
N ASP A 16 -5.80 -5.18 36.98
CA ASP A 16 -5.10 -6.43 36.68
C ASP A 16 -6.08 -7.56 36.33
N ALA A 17 -7.23 -7.62 37.01
CA ALA A 17 -8.30 -8.53 36.64
C ALA A 17 -8.87 -8.24 35.23
N LEU A 18 -8.97 -6.97 34.83
CA LEU A 18 -9.38 -6.59 33.49
C LEU A 18 -8.35 -7.01 32.44
N ARG A 19 -7.04 -6.79 32.68
CA ARG A 19 -5.97 -7.28 31.79
C ARG A 19 -6.05 -8.78 31.59
N GLN A 20 -6.25 -9.52 32.68
CA GLN A 20 -6.40 -10.98 32.61
C GLN A 20 -7.66 -11.38 31.83
N ALA A 21 -8.79 -10.68 32.03
CA ALA A 21 -10.01 -10.93 31.29
C ALA A 21 -9.81 -10.73 29.78
N LEU A 22 -9.25 -9.60 29.37
CA LEU A 22 -8.99 -9.27 27.95
C LEU A 22 -8.02 -10.26 27.27
N ALA A 23 -7.14 -10.89 28.04
CA ALA A 23 -6.22 -11.92 27.56
C ALA A 23 -6.84 -13.34 27.46
N THR A 24 -7.89 -13.63 28.24
CA THR A 24 -8.44 -14.99 28.37
C THR A 24 -9.82 -15.19 27.75
N ARG A 25 -10.61 -14.11 27.63
CA ARG A 25 -11.98 -14.15 27.11
C ARG A 25 -12.32 -12.86 26.37
N VAL A 26 -13.44 -12.88 25.65
CA VAL A 26 -14.05 -11.67 25.09
C VAL A 26 -14.72 -10.89 26.22
N VAL A 27 -14.46 -9.59 26.27
CA VAL A 27 -15.12 -8.62 27.15
C VAL A 27 -16.10 -7.82 26.31
N VAL A 28 -17.34 -7.67 26.80
CA VAL A 28 -18.37 -6.88 26.10
C VAL A 28 -18.52 -5.51 26.78
N ALA A 29 -18.21 -4.45 26.05
CA ALA A 29 -18.50 -3.06 26.39
C ALA A 29 -19.95 -2.70 26.08
N ASP A 30 -20.39 -1.53 26.52
CA ASP A 30 -21.76 -1.04 26.33
C ASP A 30 -21.98 -0.42 24.93
N GLY A 31 -23.08 0.31 24.81
CA GLY A 31 -23.53 0.95 23.58
C GLY A 31 -23.54 2.48 23.68
N ALA A 32 -24.31 3.14 22.82
CA ALA A 32 -24.36 4.61 22.78
C ALA A 32 -24.97 5.27 24.04
N MET A 33 -24.14 5.99 24.80
CA MET A 33 -24.58 6.86 25.90
C MET A 33 -25.45 8.02 25.41
N GLY A 34 -25.00 8.77 24.40
CA GLY A 34 -25.67 10.01 23.96
C GLY A 34 -27.10 9.80 23.47
N THR A 35 -27.36 8.76 22.66
CA THR A 35 -28.72 8.46 22.17
C THR A 35 -29.64 7.97 23.27
N MET A 36 -29.11 7.26 24.28
CA MET A 36 -29.89 6.79 25.43
C MET A 36 -30.26 7.94 26.37
N LEU A 37 -29.35 8.90 26.59
CA LEU A 37 -29.65 10.11 27.35
C LEU A 37 -30.73 10.96 26.67
N GLN A 38 -30.66 11.11 25.34
CA GLN A 38 -31.71 11.82 24.58
C GLN A 38 -33.08 11.14 24.69
N ALA A 39 -33.14 9.81 24.80
CA ALA A 39 -34.40 9.08 24.94
C ALA A 39 -35.10 9.29 26.30
N GLN A 40 -34.38 9.80 27.30
CA GLN A 40 -34.92 10.12 28.63
C GLN A 40 -35.53 11.54 28.72
N ASP A 41 -35.55 12.29 27.61
CA ASP A 41 -36.13 13.63 27.45
C ASP A 41 -35.74 14.65 28.57
N PRO A 42 -34.43 14.86 28.83
CA PRO A 42 -33.95 15.83 29.82
C PRO A 42 -34.35 17.28 29.44
N THR A 43 -34.72 18.08 30.43
CA THR A 43 -35.19 19.46 30.21
C THR A 43 -34.03 20.47 30.13
N MET A 44 -34.28 21.65 29.55
CA MET A 44 -33.27 22.73 29.47
C MET A 44 -32.76 23.24 30.84
N GLU A 45 -33.55 23.04 31.91
CA GLU A 45 -33.14 23.37 33.27
C GLU A 45 -32.14 22.34 33.82
N ASP A 46 -32.30 21.07 33.44
CA ASP A 46 -31.38 19.97 33.82
C ASP A 46 -29.97 20.16 33.23
N PHE A 47 -29.85 20.83 32.07
CA PHE A 47 -28.57 21.14 31.43
C PHE A 47 -27.93 22.47 31.90
N GLU A 48 -28.48 23.17 32.90
CA GLU A 48 -28.01 24.52 33.30
C GLU A 48 -27.94 25.53 32.14
N GLN A 49 -28.82 25.40 31.13
CA GLN A 49 -28.77 26.19 29.87
C GLN A 49 -27.57 25.90 28.95
N LEU A 50 -26.82 24.82 29.19
CA LEU A 50 -25.70 24.36 28.35
C LEU A 50 -26.15 23.22 27.43
N GLU A 51 -27.04 23.53 26.49
CA GLU A 51 -27.64 22.55 25.58
C GLU A 51 -26.58 21.78 24.78
N GLY A 52 -26.66 20.45 24.82
CA GLY A 52 -25.73 19.55 24.13
C GLY A 52 -24.50 19.09 24.93
N CYS A 53 -24.24 19.66 26.12
CA CYS A 53 -23.20 19.16 27.02
C CYS A 53 -23.75 18.05 27.93
N ASN A 54 -23.62 16.80 27.50
CA ASN A 54 -24.11 15.63 28.23
C ASN A 54 -23.37 15.40 29.56
N GLU A 55 -22.13 15.88 29.67
CA GLU A 55 -21.25 15.70 30.82
C GLU A 55 -21.76 16.45 32.06
N ILE A 56 -22.53 17.52 31.87
CA ILE A 56 -23.14 18.29 32.97
C ILE A 56 -24.17 17.45 33.74
N LEU A 57 -24.82 16.48 33.06
CA LEU A 57 -25.78 15.58 33.68
C LEU A 57 -25.13 14.70 34.76
N ASN A 58 -23.80 14.53 34.76
CA ASN A 58 -23.09 13.83 35.83
C ASN A 58 -23.25 14.53 37.20
N VAL A 59 -23.49 15.85 37.21
CA VAL A 59 -23.64 16.63 38.46
C VAL A 59 -25.11 17.01 38.69
N THR A 60 -25.82 17.41 37.64
CA THR A 60 -27.20 17.92 37.76
C THR A 60 -28.22 16.80 37.90
N ARG A 61 -28.07 15.71 37.13
CA ARG A 61 -29.00 14.58 37.04
C ARG A 61 -28.27 13.23 37.01
N PRO A 62 -27.52 12.90 38.08
CA PRO A 62 -26.80 11.63 38.17
C PRO A 62 -27.74 10.42 38.14
N ASP A 63 -29.02 10.60 38.46
CA ASP A 63 -30.05 9.57 38.39
C ASP A 63 -30.31 9.07 36.96
N ILE A 64 -30.30 9.97 35.97
CA ILE A 64 -30.51 9.61 34.56
C ILE A 64 -29.31 8.81 34.04
N VAL A 65 -28.09 9.31 34.29
CA VAL A 65 -26.84 8.65 33.88
C VAL A 65 -26.73 7.27 34.53
N ALA A 66 -27.02 7.16 35.83
CA ALA A 66 -27.05 5.88 36.52
C ALA A 66 -28.08 4.92 35.90
N ASN A 67 -29.27 5.40 35.51
CA ASN A 67 -30.29 4.55 34.89
C ASN A 67 -29.82 3.96 33.55
N VAL A 68 -29.16 4.74 32.70
CA VAL A 68 -28.59 4.24 31.44
C VAL A 68 -27.56 3.14 31.71
N HIS A 69 -26.65 3.32 32.66
CA HIS A 69 -25.71 2.26 33.04
C HIS A 69 -26.42 1.01 33.57
N ARG A 70 -27.49 1.14 34.36
CA ARG A 70 -28.28 0.00 34.84
C ARG A 70 -28.92 -0.77 33.69
N GLU A 71 -29.43 -0.08 32.67
CA GLU A 71 -30.04 -0.73 31.50
C GLU A 71 -29.02 -1.56 30.71
N TYR A 72 -27.78 -1.07 30.54
CA TYR A 72 -26.72 -1.84 29.90
C TYR A 72 -26.23 -3.02 30.77
N PHE A 73 -26.02 -2.83 32.08
CA PHE A 73 -25.65 -3.95 32.95
C PHE A 73 -26.73 -5.01 33.08
N ALA A 74 -28.02 -4.64 33.00
CA ALA A 74 -29.14 -5.57 33.03
C ALA A 74 -29.15 -6.54 31.84
N VAL A 75 -28.63 -6.14 30.67
CA VAL A 75 -28.51 -7.04 29.50
C VAL A 75 -27.25 -7.91 29.53
N GLY A 76 -26.40 -7.74 30.55
CA GLY A 76 -25.28 -8.63 30.83
C GLY A 76 -23.94 -8.22 30.22
N VAL A 77 -23.76 -6.94 29.88
CA VAL A 77 -22.44 -6.38 29.51
C VAL A 77 -21.44 -6.51 30.66
N ASP A 78 -20.16 -6.62 30.32
CA ASP A 78 -19.08 -6.78 31.29
C ASP A 78 -18.54 -5.43 31.77
N CYS A 79 -18.50 -4.45 30.88
CA CYS A 79 -17.99 -3.11 31.16
C CYS A 79 -18.85 -2.01 30.52
N VAL A 80 -18.80 -0.82 31.11
CA VAL A 80 -19.50 0.38 30.63
C VAL A 80 -18.54 1.55 30.47
N GLU A 81 -18.79 2.37 29.46
CA GLU A 81 -18.10 3.64 29.24
C GLU A 81 -18.68 4.72 30.16
N THR A 82 -17.82 5.55 30.76
CA THR A 82 -18.26 6.70 31.55
C THR A 82 -18.90 7.77 30.66
N ASN A 83 -19.88 8.51 31.17
CA ASN A 83 -20.44 9.68 30.47
C ASN A 83 -19.48 10.88 30.49
N THR A 84 -18.30 10.72 29.88
CA THR A 84 -17.20 11.70 29.93
C THR A 84 -16.57 11.98 28.56
N PHE A 85 -17.21 11.56 27.47
CA PHE A 85 -16.73 11.76 26.10
C PHE A 85 -16.29 13.21 25.80
N GLY A 86 -17.15 14.18 26.13
CA GLY A 86 -16.92 15.61 25.95
C GLY A 86 -16.14 16.28 27.09
N THR A 87 -15.61 15.52 28.05
CA THR A 87 -14.90 16.07 29.22
C THR A 87 -13.45 16.40 28.84
N ASN A 88 -13.28 17.28 27.85
CA ASN A 88 -11.99 17.73 27.35
C ASN A 88 -11.99 19.25 27.19
N TYR A 89 -10.80 19.85 27.16
CA TYR A 89 -10.67 21.31 27.15
C TYR A 89 -11.35 21.95 25.95
N ALA A 90 -11.26 21.36 24.75
CA ALA A 90 -11.81 21.95 23.54
C ALA A 90 -13.35 22.00 23.58
N ALA A 91 -13.99 20.89 23.95
CA ALA A 91 -15.46 20.81 24.05
C ALA A 91 -16.00 21.68 25.20
N LEU A 92 -15.42 21.58 26.40
CA LEU A 92 -15.88 22.36 27.55
C LEU A 92 -15.60 23.88 27.42
N ALA A 93 -14.60 24.27 26.61
CA ALA A 93 -14.33 25.67 26.32
C ALA A 93 -15.42 26.33 25.44
N GLU A 94 -16.16 25.57 24.63
CA GLU A 94 -17.30 26.11 23.87
C GLU A 94 -18.48 26.52 24.77
N TYR A 95 -18.52 25.92 25.96
CA TYR A 95 -19.51 26.18 27.01
C TYR A 95 -18.97 27.07 28.13
N ASP A 96 -17.76 27.65 27.99
CA ASP A 96 -17.07 28.46 29.01
C ASP A 96 -16.86 27.77 30.37
N ILE A 97 -16.84 26.43 30.41
CA ILE A 97 -16.70 25.61 31.64
C ILE A 97 -15.45 24.72 31.65
N ALA A 98 -14.42 25.05 30.87
CA ALA A 98 -13.17 24.28 30.81
C ALA A 98 -12.52 24.00 32.18
N GLY A 99 -12.75 24.87 33.18
CA GLY A 99 -12.27 24.68 34.56
C GLY A 99 -12.95 23.55 35.34
N ARG A 100 -14.09 23.02 34.87
CA ARG A 100 -14.84 21.93 35.52
C ARG A 100 -14.45 20.53 35.04
N ASN A 101 -13.46 20.41 34.15
CA ASN A 101 -12.99 19.14 33.58
C ASN A 101 -12.80 18.04 34.64
N HIS A 102 -11.97 18.30 35.66
CA HIS A 102 -11.71 17.34 36.74
C HIS A 102 -12.97 16.96 37.54
N GLU A 103 -13.84 17.92 37.85
CA GLU A 103 -15.07 17.69 38.62
C GLU A 103 -16.01 16.73 37.88
N LEU A 104 -16.24 16.98 36.59
CA LEU A 104 -17.14 16.20 35.74
C LEU A 104 -16.58 14.80 35.48
N SER A 105 -15.26 14.66 35.29
CA SER A 105 -14.61 13.36 35.14
C SER A 105 -14.78 12.48 36.39
N VAL A 106 -14.54 13.06 37.58
CA VAL A 106 -14.71 12.33 38.85
C VAL A 106 -16.16 11.92 39.06
N ALA A 107 -17.12 12.83 38.79
CA ALA A 107 -18.54 12.55 38.95
C ALA A 107 -19.01 11.43 38.01
N GLY A 108 -18.67 11.50 36.71
CA GLY A 108 -19.04 10.50 35.72
C GLY A 108 -18.47 9.11 36.04
N ALA A 109 -17.20 9.03 36.43
CA ALA A 109 -16.57 7.76 36.81
C ALA A 109 -17.17 7.17 38.12
N ARG A 110 -17.49 8.02 39.11
CA ARG A 110 -18.11 7.57 40.36
C ARG A 110 -19.50 6.97 40.13
N ILE A 111 -20.33 7.60 39.28
CA ILE A 111 -21.68 7.09 38.97
C ILE A 111 -21.59 5.70 38.32
N ALA A 112 -20.73 5.54 37.31
CA ALA A 112 -20.53 4.26 36.65
C ALA A 112 -20.01 3.18 37.64
N ARG A 113 -19.09 3.55 38.54
CA ARG A 113 -18.54 2.65 39.57
C ARG A 113 -19.60 2.19 40.57
N GLU A 114 -20.41 3.10 41.10
CA GLU A 114 -21.48 2.76 42.05
C GLU A 114 -22.46 1.75 41.45
N VAL A 115 -22.86 1.93 40.19
CA VAL A 115 -23.73 0.98 39.48
C VAL A 115 -23.02 -0.35 39.21
N ALA A 116 -21.75 -0.32 38.79
CA ALA A 116 -20.97 -1.53 38.56
C ALA A 116 -20.78 -2.36 39.84
N ASP A 117 -20.61 -1.72 41.00
CA ASP A 117 -20.52 -2.39 42.31
C ASP A 117 -21.86 -2.99 42.77
N GLU A 118 -22.98 -2.28 42.53
CA GLU A 118 -24.34 -2.78 42.77
C GLU A 118 -24.59 -4.10 42.03
N PHE A 119 -24.24 -4.15 40.74
CA PHE A 119 -24.39 -5.35 39.91
C PHE A 119 -23.37 -6.43 40.24
N THR A 120 -22.14 -6.07 40.58
CA THR A 120 -21.12 -7.03 41.02
C THR A 120 -21.56 -7.74 42.30
N ALA A 121 -22.11 -7.00 43.27
CA ALA A 121 -22.65 -7.57 44.50
C ALA A 121 -23.86 -8.47 44.27
N THR A 122 -24.71 -8.13 43.29
CA THR A 122 -25.95 -8.88 42.99
C THR A 122 -25.69 -10.14 42.16
N THR A 123 -24.82 -10.06 41.16
CA THR A 123 -24.57 -11.15 40.20
C THR A 123 -23.35 -12.01 40.57
N GLY A 124 -22.48 -11.53 41.45
CA GLY A 124 -21.22 -12.17 41.82
C GLY A 124 -20.14 -12.14 40.72
N GLN A 125 -20.42 -11.52 39.57
CA GLN A 125 -19.45 -11.33 38.49
C GLN A 125 -18.86 -9.93 38.54
N GLN A 126 -17.54 -9.81 38.45
CA GLN A 126 -16.86 -8.52 38.41
C GLN A 126 -17.31 -7.71 37.18
N ARG A 127 -17.70 -6.45 37.40
CA ARG A 127 -17.98 -5.46 36.35
C ARG A 127 -16.95 -4.34 36.37
N TRP A 128 -16.59 -3.86 35.17
CA TRP A 128 -15.55 -2.86 34.97
C TRP A 128 -16.08 -1.54 34.42
N VAL A 129 -15.34 -0.46 34.67
CA VAL A 129 -15.66 0.88 34.18
C VAL A 129 -14.54 1.37 33.26
N LEU A 130 -14.89 1.74 32.02
CA LEU A 130 -13.98 2.33 31.04
C LEU A 130 -14.12 3.86 31.08
N GLY A 131 -13.06 4.57 31.43
CA GLY A 131 -13.01 6.02 31.41
C GLY A 131 -12.95 6.55 29.98
N SER A 132 -14.09 6.95 29.42
CA SER A 132 -14.20 7.47 28.05
C SER A 132 -13.55 8.86 27.92
N MET A 133 -12.69 9.02 26.92
CA MET A 133 -11.95 10.23 26.58
C MET A 133 -12.09 10.51 25.07
N GLY A 134 -12.97 11.45 24.70
CA GLY A 134 -13.20 11.83 23.31
C GLY A 134 -12.17 12.84 22.75
N PRO A 135 -12.15 13.03 21.42
CA PRO A 135 -11.22 13.92 20.72
C PRO A 135 -11.47 15.42 20.99
N GLY A 136 -12.70 15.82 21.34
CA GLY A 136 -13.09 17.23 21.36
C GLY A 136 -13.23 17.82 19.95
N THR A 137 -13.39 19.14 19.86
CA THR A 137 -13.78 19.83 18.61
C THR A 137 -12.61 20.47 17.84
N LYS A 138 -11.43 20.59 18.45
CA LYS A 138 -10.27 21.28 17.88
C LYS A 138 -9.12 20.34 17.55
N LEU A 139 -8.54 20.50 16.36
CA LEU A 139 -7.47 19.66 15.83
C LEU A 139 -6.10 20.35 15.99
N PRO A 140 -5.17 19.82 16.80
CA PRO A 140 -3.84 20.39 16.98
C PRO A 140 -2.98 20.35 15.69
N THR A 141 -3.17 19.34 14.84
CA THR A 141 -2.41 19.24 13.57
C THR A 141 -2.69 20.39 12.61
N LEU A 142 -3.91 20.97 12.64
CA LEU A 142 -4.28 22.16 11.86
C LEU A 142 -3.95 23.48 12.56
N GLY A 143 -3.38 23.45 13.77
CA GLY A 143 -3.01 24.64 14.53
C GLY A 143 -4.19 25.34 15.22
N HIS A 144 -5.35 24.69 15.38
CA HIS A 144 -6.51 25.28 16.08
C HIS A 144 -6.24 25.50 17.57
N ILE A 145 -5.32 24.73 18.15
CA ILE A 145 -4.97 24.73 19.57
C ILE A 145 -3.59 24.10 19.78
N ASP A 146 -2.91 24.51 20.84
CA ASP A 146 -1.57 24.02 21.17
C ASP A 146 -1.59 22.63 21.80
N TYR A 147 -0.61 21.80 21.40
CA TYR A 147 -0.43 20.43 21.88
C TYR A 147 -0.30 20.35 23.41
N ALA A 148 0.54 21.21 24.01
CA ALA A 148 0.78 21.21 25.46
C ALA A 148 -0.51 21.49 26.25
N THR A 149 -1.33 22.43 25.79
CA THR A 149 -2.61 22.79 26.43
C THR A 149 -3.58 21.61 26.41
N ILE A 150 -3.68 20.90 25.28
CA ILE A 150 -4.56 19.71 25.19
C ILE A 150 -4.01 18.56 26.03
N ARG A 151 -2.71 18.25 25.94
CA ARG A 151 -2.05 17.18 26.72
C ARG A 151 -2.30 17.36 28.22
N ASP A 152 -2.06 18.58 28.73
CA ASP A 152 -2.20 18.88 30.16
C ASP A 152 -3.69 18.81 30.58
N ALA A 153 -4.61 19.18 29.69
CA ALA A 153 -6.03 19.00 29.96
C ALA A 153 -6.49 17.54 29.96
N TYR A 154 -5.94 16.69 29.08
CA TYR A 154 -6.20 15.25 29.11
C TYR A 154 -5.60 14.59 30.33
N GLN A 155 -4.45 15.07 30.82
CA GLN A 155 -3.91 14.62 32.11
C GLN A 155 -4.91 14.90 33.24
N ILE A 156 -5.46 16.11 33.33
CA ILE A 156 -6.46 16.46 34.35
C ILE A 156 -7.72 15.59 34.24
N ASN A 157 -8.18 15.32 33.01
CA ASN A 157 -9.32 14.45 32.77
C ASN A 157 -9.04 13.01 33.24
N ALA A 158 -7.89 12.45 32.85
CA ALA A 158 -7.48 11.09 33.21
C ALA A 158 -7.26 10.94 34.73
N GLU A 159 -6.67 11.94 35.40
CA GLU A 159 -6.56 11.99 36.86
C GLU A 159 -7.95 11.91 37.51
N GLY A 160 -8.91 12.69 37.01
CA GLY A 160 -10.28 12.67 37.51
C GLY A 160 -10.98 11.33 37.32
N LEU A 161 -10.81 10.68 36.15
CA LEU A 161 -11.37 9.36 35.86
C LEU A 161 -10.80 8.27 36.78
N ILE A 162 -9.47 8.25 36.99
CA ILE A 162 -8.80 7.28 37.87
C ILE A 162 -9.24 7.49 39.33
N ILE A 163 -9.32 8.73 39.79
CA ILE A 163 -9.78 9.07 41.14
C ILE A 163 -11.26 8.68 41.33
N GLY A 164 -12.09 8.85 40.30
CA GLY A 164 -13.49 8.45 40.29
C GLY A 164 -13.71 6.93 40.26
N GLY A 165 -12.66 6.14 40.01
CA GLY A 165 -12.70 4.67 40.08
C GLY A 165 -12.79 3.96 38.73
N ALA A 166 -12.37 4.60 37.63
CA ALA A 166 -12.22 3.93 36.34
C ALA A 166 -11.18 2.80 36.40
N ASP A 167 -11.48 1.67 35.75
CA ASP A 167 -10.63 0.48 35.72
C ASP A 167 -9.71 0.43 34.51
N ALA A 168 -10.07 1.16 33.44
CA ALA A 168 -9.26 1.42 32.24
C ALA A 168 -9.56 2.81 31.70
N LEU A 169 -8.66 3.34 30.87
CA LEU A 169 -8.87 4.58 30.13
C LEU A 169 -9.07 4.24 28.65
N LEU A 170 -10.13 4.77 28.07
CA LEU A 170 -10.51 4.56 26.68
C LEU A 170 -10.42 5.89 25.93
N VAL A 171 -9.36 6.06 25.15
CA VAL A 171 -9.23 7.14 24.17
C VAL A 171 -10.00 6.71 22.93
N GLU A 172 -11.15 7.33 22.66
CA GLU A 172 -12.07 6.86 21.61
C GLU A 172 -12.41 7.92 20.57
N THR A 173 -12.94 7.47 19.44
CA THR A 173 -13.42 8.30 18.33
C THR A 173 -12.36 9.28 17.81
N THR A 174 -11.08 8.90 17.87
CA THR A 174 -10.01 9.84 17.54
C THR A 174 -9.85 10.03 16.04
N GLN A 175 -9.73 11.29 15.61
CA GLN A 175 -9.73 11.71 14.20
C GLN A 175 -8.39 12.30 13.73
N ASP A 176 -7.52 12.67 14.67
CA ASP A 176 -6.20 13.27 14.44
C ASP A 176 -5.15 12.56 15.29
N LEU A 177 -4.11 12.00 14.66
CA LEU A 177 -3.04 11.28 15.35
C LEU A 177 -2.29 12.15 16.37
N LEU A 178 -2.09 13.45 16.11
CA LEU A 178 -1.39 14.32 17.07
C LEU A 178 -2.22 14.53 18.34
N GLN A 179 -3.54 14.65 18.18
CA GLN A 179 -4.47 14.72 19.29
C GLN A 179 -4.50 13.41 20.07
N THR A 180 -4.57 12.27 19.41
CA THR A 180 -4.50 10.94 20.03
C THR A 180 -3.20 10.74 20.82
N LYS A 181 -2.07 11.19 20.26
CA LYS A 181 -0.80 11.21 20.98
C LYS A 181 -0.86 12.06 22.24
N SER A 182 -1.46 13.25 22.16
CA SER A 182 -1.57 14.15 23.31
C SER A 182 -2.43 13.55 24.44
N SER A 183 -3.51 12.83 24.09
CA SER A 183 -4.39 12.18 25.07
C SER A 183 -3.73 10.98 25.71
N ILE A 184 -3.04 10.14 24.93
CA ILE A 184 -2.27 8.98 25.43
C ILE A 184 -1.15 9.45 26.38
N VAL A 185 -0.37 10.45 25.98
CA VAL A 185 0.70 11.00 26.82
C VAL A 185 0.12 11.63 28.09
N GLY A 186 -0.98 12.38 27.98
CA GLY A 186 -1.69 12.94 29.14
C GLY A 186 -2.17 11.86 30.12
N ALA A 187 -2.78 10.78 29.61
CA ALA A 187 -3.22 9.64 30.41
C ALA A 187 -2.05 8.92 31.11
N ARG A 188 -0.91 8.76 30.44
CA ARG A 188 0.29 8.16 31.04
C ARG A 188 0.89 9.03 32.14
N ARG A 189 0.95 10.35 31.95
CA ARG A 189 1.40 11.28 32.99
C ARG A 189 0.47 11.25 34.20
N ALA A 190 -0.84 11.12 34.00
CA ALA A 190 -1.81 10.95 35.08
C ALA A 190 -1.56 9.65 35.87
N MET A 191 -1.32 8.53 35.17
CA MET A 191 -0.98 7.24 35.78
C MET A 191 0.31 7.30 36.60
N GLU A 192 1.35 7.96 36.08
CA GLU A 192 2.62 8.16 36.78
C GLU A 192 2.46 9.06 38.02
N ALA A 193 1.69 10.16 37.90
CA ALA A 193 1.43 11.09 38.99
C ALA A 193 0.65 10.44 40.15
N LEU A 194 -0.27 9.53 39.84
CA LEU A 194 -1.07 8.80 40.83
C LEU A 194 -0.43 7.48 41.31
N GLY A 195 0.61 7.01 40.62
CA GLY A 195 1.29 5.75 40.92
C GLY A 195 0.44 4.51 40.66
N VAL A 196 -0.49 4.56 39.69
CA VAL A 196 -1.40 3.46 39.33
C VAL A 196 -1.22 3.10 37.85
N SER A 197 -1.30 1.82 37.52
CA SER A 197 -1.25 1.34 36.13
C SER A 197 -2.56 0.68 35.74
N VAL A 198 -3.40 1.43 35.01
CA VAL A 198 -4.65 0.95 34.39
C VAL A 198 -4.45 0.66 32.90
N PRO A 199 -5.22 -0.24 32.27
CA PRO A 199 -5.15 -0.47 30.84
C PRO A 199 -5.51 0.79 30.04
N LEU A 200 -4.72 1.09 29.01
CA LEU A 200 -4.96 2.19 28.10
C LEU A 200 -5.39 1.65 26.73
N ILE A 201 -6.64 1.91 26.38
CA ILE A 201 -7.27 1.46 25.14
C ILE A 201 -7.37 2.66 24.20
N CYS A 202 -6.93 2.49 22.95
CA CYS A 202 -7.02 3.53 21.93
C CYS A 202 -7.87 3.05 20.76
N SER A 203 -8.96 3.76 20.48
CA SER A 203 -9.83 3.52 19.35
C SER A 203 -9.79 4.68 18.38
N VAL A 204 -9.49 4.37 17.12
CA VAL A 204 -9.43 5.34 16.02
C VAL A 204 -10.71 5.26 15.20
N THR A 205 -11.14 6.38 14.62
CA THR A 205 -12.30 6.40 13.72
C THR A 205 -11.85 6.54 12.27
N VAL A 206 -12.41 5.71 11.40
CA VAL A 206 -12.17 5.74 9.96
C VAL A 206 -13.46 6.15 9.24
N GLU A 207 -13.33 7.06 8.27
CA GLU A 207 -14.45 7.49 7.44
C GLU A 207 -14.74 6.47 6.31
N THR A 208 -15.82 6.69 5.57
CA THR A 208 -16.19 5.87 4.40
C THR A 208 -15.17 5.90 3.26
N THR A 209 -14.21 6.83 3.32
CA THR A 209 -13.06 6.91 2.41
C THR A 209 -11.96 5.89 2.72
N GLY A 210 -12.02 5.21 3.88
CA GLY A 210 -11.01 4.27 4.36
C GLY A 210 -9.82 4.92 5.07
N THR A 211 -9.93 6.19 5.46
CA THR A 211 -8.89 6.94 6.21
C THR A 211 -9.50 7.70 7.37
N MET A 212 -8.68 8.14 8.33
CA MET A 212 -9.10 9.10 9.37
C MET A 212 -9.37 10.48 8.74
N LEU A 213 -9.99 11.41 9.49
CA LEU A 213 -10.38 12.74 8.99
C LEU A 213 -9.25 13.53 8.29
N LEU A 214 -8.02 13.42 8.81
CA LEU A 214 -6.85 14.09 8.24
C LEU A 214 -6.14 13.29 7.13
N GLY A 215 -6.70 12.16 6.69
CA GLY A 215 -6.15 11.31 5.62
C GLY A 215 -5.17 10.24 6.11
N SER A 216 -5.10 9.97 7.41
CA SER A 216 -4.26 8.92 7.99
C SER A 216 -4.79 7.54 7.66
N GLU A 217 -3.95 6.67 7.10
CA GLU A 217 -4.28 5.26 6.93
C GLU A 217 -4.11 4.47 8.25
N ILE A 218 -4.74 3.29 8.32
CA ILE A 218 -4.69 2.44 9.53
C ILE A 218 -3.27 1.96 9.87
N GLY A 219 -2.43 1.74 8.86
CA GLY A 219 -1.02 1.37 9.05
C GLY A 219 -0.19 2.50 9.67
N ALA A 220 -0.42 3.75 9.25
CA ALA A 220 0.21 4.92 9.84
C ALA A 220 -0.21 5.10 11.31
N ALA A 221 -1.50 4.91 11.60
CA ALA A 221 -2.05 4.97 12.95
C ALA A 221 -1.43 3.89 13.86
N LEU A 222 -1.40 2.63 13.42
CA LEU A 222 -0.77 1.54 14.19
C LEU A 222 0.71 1.85 14.48
N THR A 223 1.48 2.22 13.45
CA THR A 223 2.91 2.55 13.58
C THR A 223 3.14 3.73 14.54
N ALA A 224 2.24 4.72 14.55
CA ALA A 224 2.36 5.90 15.39
C ALA A 224 1.96 5.68 16.86
N LEU A 225 0.99 4.79 17.11
CA LEU A 225 0.33 4.68 18.41
C LEU A 225 0.81 3.48 19.24
N GLU A 226 1.13 2.34 18.62
CA GLU A 226 1.61 1.15 19.33
C GLU A 226 2.86 1.43 20.21
N PRO A 227 3.89 2.17 19.73
CA PRO A 227 5.08 2.47 20.52
C PRO A 227 4.84 3.38 21.74
N LEU A 228 3.68 4.03 21.83
CA LEU A 228 3.31 4.86 23.00
C LEU A 228 2.94 4.01 24.22
N GLY A 229 2.93 2.67 24.09
CA GLY A 229 2.63 1.73 25.16
C GLY A 229 1.15 1.66 25.50
N ILE A 230 0.30 1.67 24.47
CA ILE A 230 -1.13 1.34 24.60
C ILE A 230 -1.30 -0.18 24.80
N ASP A 231 -2.26 -0.59 25.61
CA ASP A 231 -2.54 -2.01 25.88
C ASP A 231 -3.44 -2.65 24.80
N MET A 232 -4.20 -1.83 24.06
CA MET A 232 -5.15 -2.28 23.05
C MET A 232 -5.41 -1.20 22.00
N ILE A 233 -5.54 -1.61 20.74
CA ILE A 233 -5.91 -0.72 19.63
C ILE A 233 -7.18 -1.19 18.93
N GLY A 234 -8.06 -0.27 18.54
CA GLY A 234 -9.32 -0.65 17.90
C GLY A 234 -9.94 0.42 17.02
N LEU A 235 -11.17 0.12 16.62
CA LEU A 235 -12.01 0.97 15.78
C LEU A 235 -13.36 1.21 16.43
N ASN A 236 -13.83 2.45 16.38
CA ASN A 236 -15.19 2.78 16.82
C ASN A 236 -15.75 3.96 16.02
N CYS A 237 -17.08 4.07 16.00
CA CYS A 237 -17.82 5.16 15.36
C CYS A 237 -17.61 5.30 13.84
N ALA A 238 -18.19 6.35 13.25
CA ALA A 238 -18.26 6.74 11.83
C ALA A 238 -18.86 5.73 10.84
N THR A 239 -18.47 4.46 10.91
CA THR A 239 -18.80 3.42 9.93
C THR A 239 -19.48 2.21 10.58
N GLY A 240 -20.10 1.37 9.76
CA GLY A 240 -20.70 0.12 10.20
C GLY A 240 -19.67 -1.02 10.25
N PRO A 241 -20.10 -2.22 10.65
CA PRO A 241 -19.22 -3.38 10.69
C PRO A 241 -18.61 -3.75 9.32
N ALA A 242 -19.35 -3.56 8.22
CA ALA A 242 -18.89 -3.94 6.89
C ALA A 242 -17.62 -3.18 6.47
N GLU A 243 -17.61 -1.85 6.67
CA GLU A 243 -16.50 -0.99 6.28
C GLU A 243 -15.27 -1.16 7.18
N MET A 244 -15.47 -1.49 8.47
CA MET A 244 -14.37 -1.70 9.42
C MET A 244 -13.59 -3.01 9.19
N SER A 245 -14.17 -3.98 8.48
CA SER A 245 -13.62 -5.34 8.34
C SER A 245 -12.21 -5.38 7.72
N GLU A 246 -11.94 -4.61 6.67
CA GLU A 246 -10.62 -4.56 6.03
C GLU A 246 -9.56 -3.94 6.94
N HIS A 247 -9.93 -2.91 7.69
CA HIS A 247 -9.05 -2.26 8.66
C HIS A 247 -8.72 -3.18 9.83
N LEU A 248 -9.72 -3.92 10.34
CA LEU A 248 -9.52 -4.95 11.37
C LEU A 248 -8.62 -6.08 10.86
N ARG A 249 -8.77 -6.51 9.61
CA ARG A 249 -7.90 -7.52 9.00
C ARG A 249 -6.45 -7.06 8.96
N TYR A 250 -6.19 -5.80 8.61
CA TYR A 250 -4.85 -5.23 8.64
C TYR A 250 -4.29 -5.19 10.06
N LEU A 251 -5.07 -4.71 11.03
CA LEU A 251 -4.66 -4.68 12.44
C LEU A 251 -4.38 -6.08 12.98
N ALA A 252 -5.21 -7.07 12.66
CA ALA A 252 -5.06 -8.46 13.12
C ALA A 252 -3.75 -9.09 12.65
N ARG A 253 -3.27 -8.72 11.46
CA ARG A 253 -2.01 -9.22 10.89
C ARG A 253 -0.76 -8.51 11.41
N ASN A 254 -0.86 -7.23 11.78
CA ASN A 254 0.32 -6.40 12.07
C ASN A 254 0.46 -6.01 13.55
N SER A 255 -0.63 -5.91 14.31
CA SER A 255 -0.63 -5.43 15.70
C SER A 255 -0.19 -6.50 16.68
N ARG A 256 0.83 -6.22 17.50
CA ARG A 256 1.29 -7.12 18.58
C ARG A 256 0.32 -7.11 19.75
N ILE A 257 -0.37 -5.99 19.95
CA ILE A 257 -1.33 -5.80 21.03
C ILE A 257 -2.73 -6.29 20.66
N PRO A 258 -3.57 -6.66 21.66
CA PRO A 258 -4.99 -6.97 21.49
C PRO A 258 -5.79 -5.92 20.71
N LEU A 259 -6.91 -6.37 20.13
CA LEU A 259 -7.78 -5.52 19.32
C LEU A 259 -9.14 -5.26 20.00
N SER A 260 -9.73 -4.09 19.71
CA SER A 260 -11.13 -3.77 20.01
C SER A 260 -11.92 -3.30 18.79
N CYS A 261 -13.25 -3.47 18.82
CA CYS A 261 -14.15 -2.93 17.80
C CYS A 261 -15.52 -2.59 18.38
N MET A 262 -15.96 -1.35 18.19
CA MET A 262 -17.26 -0.83 18.65
C MET A 262 -17.96 -0.08 17.50
N PRO A 263 -18.54 -0.80 16.52
CA PRO A 263 -19.12 -0.20 15.33
C PRO A 263 -20.46 0.49 15.62
N ASN A 264 -20.88 1.37 14.71
CA ASN A 264 -22.24 1.94 14.73
C ASN A 264 -23.28 0.90 14.30
N ALA A 265 -24.54 1.15 14.66
CA ALA A 265 -25.68 0.38 14.13
C ALA A 265 -26.00 0.77 12.66
N GLY A 266 -24.99 0.73 11.80
CA GLY A 266 -25.03 1.16 10.40
C GLY A 266 -24.75 2.65 10.20
N LEU A 267 -24.81 3.10 8.96
CA LEU A 267 -24.60 4.51 8.62
C LEU A 267 -25.83 5.35 9.02
N PRO A 268 -25.64 6.54 9.61
CA PRO A 268 -26.75 7.38 10.06
C PRO A 268 -27.57 7.89 8.86
N VAL A 269 -28.88 7.64 8.89
CA VAL A 269 -29.84 8.19 7.92
C VAL A 269 -30.58 9.35 8.57
N LEU A 270 -30.36 10.56 8.07
CA LEU A 270 -31.01 11.77 8.58
C LEU A 270 -32.50 11.79 8.19
N GLY A 271 -33.39 11.63 9.17
CA GLY A 271 -34.84 11.75 9.02
C GLY A 271 -35.40 13.04 9.63
N LYS A 272 -36.72 13.22 9.54
CA LYS A 272 -37.43 14.40 10.10
C LYS A 272 -37.39 14.50 11.63
N ASN A 273 -37.05 13.40 12.32
CA ASN A 273 -37.03 13.31 13.79
C ASN A 273 -35.60 13.00 14.33
N GLY A 274 -34.55 13.26 13.55
CA GLY A 274 -33.15 12.98 13.92
C GLY A 274 -32.49 11.89 13.07
N ALA A 275 -31.28 11.47 13.47
CA ALA A 275 -30.53 10.40 12.80
C ALA A 275 -31.09 9.03 13.20
N HIS A 276 -31.48 8.22 12.20
CA HIS A 276 -31.91 6.84 12.37
C HIS A 276 -30.83 5.88 11.89
N TYR A 277 -30.62 4.79 12.64
CA TYR A 277 -29.61 3.77 12.39
C TYR A 277 -30.30 2.49 11.91
N PRO A 278 -30.02 2.00 10.68
CA PRO A 278 -30.81 0.95 10.04
C PRO A 278 -30.40 -0.48 10.41
N LEU A 279 -29.23 -0.70 11.03
CA LEU A 279 -28.73 -2.05 11.33
C LEU A 279 -29.51 -2.67 12.49
N SER A 280 -29.86 -3.94 12.36
CA SER A 280 -30.57 -4.68 13.40
C SER A 280 -29.63 -5.29 14.46
N ALA A 281 -30.19 -5.63 15.62
CA ALA A 281 -29.48 -6.31 16.71
C ALA A 281 -28.83 -7.63 16.29
N ALA A 282 -29.50 -8.40 15.43
CA ALA A 282 -28.98 -9.69 14.95
C ALA A 282 -27.79 -9.51 14.01
N GLU A 283 -27.87 -8.57 13.07
CA GLU A 283 -26.79 -8.28 12.13
C GLU A 283 -25.52 -7.77 12.83
N LEU A 284 -25.69 -6.93 13.87
CA LEU A 284 -24.56 -6.49 14.68
C LEU A 284 -23.91 -7.66 15.43
N ALA A 285 -24.71 -8.55 16.01
CA ALA A 285 -24.22 -9.72 16.74
C ALA A 285 -23.48 -10.71 15.82
N ASP A 286 -24.01 -10.98 14.63
CA ASP A 286 -23.38 -11.87 13.64
C ASP A 286 -22.03 -11.30 13.15
N ALA A 287 -21.95 -9.98 12.94
CA ALA A 287 -20.69 -9.32 12.58
C ALA A 287 -19.65 -9.41 13.71
N GLN A 288 -20.05 -9.16 14.96
CA GLN A 288 -19.13 -9.25 16.11
C GLN A 288 -18.68 -10.69 16.41
N GLU A 289 -19.53 -11.68 16.20
CA GLU A 289 -19.13 -13.09 16.28
C GLU A 289 -18.04 -13.41 15.25
N THR A 290 -18.21 -12.97 14.00
CA THR A 290 -17.22 -13.15 12.93
C THR A 290 -15.89 -12.48 13.29
N PHE A 291 -15.97 -11.26 13.81
CA PHE A 291 -14.85 -10.47 14.27
C PHE A 291 -14.03 -11.14 15.38
N VAL A 292 -14.69 -11.72 16.37
CA VAL A 292 -14.01 -12.49 17.43
C VAL A 292 -13.34 -13.75 16.86
N ARG A 293 -14.03 -14.48 15.97
CA ARG A 293 -13.56 -15.76 15.42
C ARG A 293 -12.43 -15.62 14.39
N GLU A 294 -12.50 -14.63 13.53
CA GLU A 294 -11.55 -14.45 12.42
C GLU A 294 -10.42 -13.49 12.78
N TYR A 295 -10.72 -12.39 13.49
CA TYR A 295 -9.76 -11.33 13.79
C TYR A 295 -9.25 -11.37 15.23
N GLY A 296 -9.76 -12.24 16.09
CA GLY A 296 -9.26 -12.42 17.46
C GLY A 296 -9.47 -11.21 18.36
N LEU A 297 -10.63 -10.54 18.24
CA LEU A 297 -10.99 -9.38 19.03
C LEU A 297 -11.24 -9.73 20.51
N SER A 298 -10.65 -8.95 21.42
CA SER A 298 -10.73 -9.17 22.87
C SER A 298 -11.79 -8.28 23.54
N LEU A 299 -12.07 -7.12 22.97
CA LEU A 299 -13.10 -6.19 23.45
C LEU A 299 -14.05 -5.86 22.30
N VAL A 300 -15.35 -6.07 22.52
CA VAL A 300 -16.40 -5.80 21.55
C VAL A 300 -17.51 -5.00 22.18
N GLY A 301 -18.21 -4.15 21.44
CA GLY A 301 -19.29 -3.32 21.97
C GLY A 301 -19.99 -2.53 20.88
N GLY A 302 -20.75 -1.52 21.23
CA GLY A 302 -21.49 -0.71 20.27
C GLY A 302 -21.18 0.77 20.41
N CYS A 303 -21.23 1.51 19.30
CA CYS A 303 -21.20 2.98 19.34
C CYS A 303 -22.57 3.54 18.95
N CYS A 304 -22.65 4.61 18.15
CA CYS A 304 -23.89 5.33 17.85
C CYS A 304 -25.01 4.42 17.29
N GLY A 305 -26.21 4.57 17.87
CA GLY A 305 -27.41 3.82 17.47
C GLY A 305 -27.57 2.46 18.14
N THR A 306 -26.60 2.01 18.95
CA THR A 306 -26.67 0.70 19.61
C THR A 306 -27.43 0.78 20.93
N THR A 307 -28.46 -0.07 21.05
CA THR A 307 -29.38 -0.09 22.20
C THR A 307 -29.11 -1.30 23.10
N PRO A 308 -29.67 -1.36 24.32
CA PRO A 308 -29.55 -2.54 25.18
C PRO A 308 -30.00 -3.85 24.49
N GLU A 309 -30.97 -3.82 23.58
CA GLU A 309 -31.38 -5.01 22.81
C GLU A 309 -30.29 -5.50 21.84
N HIS A 310 -29.52 -4.59 21.23
CA HIS A 310 -28.36 -4.96 20.41
C HIS A 310 -27.32 -5.68 21.26
N LEU A 311 -27.01 -5.10 22.42
CA LEU A 311 -26.00 -5.59 23.35
C LEU A 311 -26.40 -6.93 23.97
N ARG A 312 -27.70 -7.15 24.25
CA ARG A 312 -28.23 -8.45 24.72
C ARG A 312 -27.88 -9.57 23.73
N GLN A 313 -28.11 -9.35 22.43
CA GLN A 313 -27.82 -10.36 21.41
C GLN A 313 -26.32 -10.57 21.20
N VAL A 314 -25.52 -9.50 21.26
CA VAL A 314 -24.06 -9.60 21.24
C VAL A 314 -23.57 -10.46 22.41
N VAL A 315 -23.99 -10.17 23.64
CA VAL A 315 -23.61 -10.92 24.85
C VAL A 315 -24.00 -12.40 24.73
N GLU A 316 -25.20 -12.71 24.24
CA GLU A 316 -25.65 -14.10 24.04
C GLU A 316 -24.79 -14.88 23.04
N ARG A 317 -24.24 -14.21 22.01
CA ARG A 317 -23.40 -14.86 20.99
C ARG A 317 -21.93 -14.97 21.39
N VAL A 318 -21.38 -13.96 22.05
CA VAL A 318 -19.91 -13.87 22.26
C VAL A 318 -19.43 -14.38 23.62
N ARG A 319 -20.33 -14.51 24.61
CA ARG A 319 -19.94 -14.83 26.00
C ARG A 319 -19.16 -16.15 26.16
N ASP A 320 -19.48 -17.16 25.35
CA ASP A 320 -18.82 -18.47 25.39
C ASP A 320 -17.67 -18.60 24.38
N LEU A 321 -17.35 -17.52 23.64
CA LEU A 321 -16.29 -17.53 22.65
C LEU A 321 -14.94 -17.20 23.27
N THR A 322 -13.91 -17.92 22.83
CA THR A 322 -12.52 -17.59 23.09
C THR A 322 -11.96 -16.84 21.88
N PRO A 323 -11.27 -15.69 22.06
CA PRO A 323 -10.63 -14.99 20.96
C PRO A 323 -9.68 -15.91 20.19
N ALA A 324 -9.67 -15.81 18.86
CA ALA A 324 -8.74 -16.57 18.03
C ALA A 324 -7.28 -16.22 18.33
N VAL A 325 -6.40 -17.23 18.31
CA VAL A 325 -4.95 -17.02 18.49
C VAL A 325 -4.41 -16.31 17.25
N ARG A 326 -3.75 -15.16 17.46
CA ARG A 326 -3.14 -14.35 16.40
C ARG A 326 -1.64 -14.57 16.34
N ASP A 327 -1.09 -14.58 15.12
CA ASP A 327 0.35 -14.59 14.84
C ASP A 327 0.73 -13.31 14.07
N PRO A 328 0.81 -12.14 14.75
CA PRO A 328 1.08 -10.88 14.08
C PRO A 328 2.53 -10.83 13.57
N ARG A 329 2.71 -10.28 12.35
CA ARG A 329 4.01 -10.04 11.72
C ARG A 329 4.23 -8.53 11.56
N PRO A 330 4.58 -7.82 12.64
CA PRO A 330 4.77 -6.39 12.64
C PRO A 330 5.98 -6.01 11.77
N GLU A 331 5.79 -5.09 10.82
CA GLU A 331 6.87 -4.51 10.03
C GLU A 331 7.42 -3.25 10.73
N PRO A 332 8.69 -3.22 11.16
CA PRO A 332 9.28 -2.04 11.78
C PRO A 332 9.35 -0.88 10.78
N GLY A 333 8.87 0.30 11.17
CA GLY A 333 8.84 1.47 10.30
C GLY A 333 8.63 2.79 11.06
N ALA A 334 8.69 3.87 10.28
CA ALA A 334 8.33 5.23 10.68
C ALA A 334 7.08 5.66 9.93
N SER A 335 6.30 6.59 10.46
CA SER A 335 5.07 7.06 9.80
C SER A 335 5.01 8.57 9.72
N SER A 336 4.45 9.06 8.61
CA SER A 336 3.97 10.43 8.51
C SER A 336 2.57 10.52 9.11
N LEU A 337 1.91 11.67 8.94
CA LEU A 337 0.48 11.77 9.22
C LEU A 337 -0.35 10.84 8.32
N TYR A 338 0.13 10.53 7.11
CA TYR A 338 -0.66 9.89 6.06
C TYR A 338 -0.37 8.41 5.89
N GLN A 339 0.91 8.03 5.82
CA GLN A 339 1.35 6.69 5.46
C GLN A 339 2.50 6.18 6.34
N THR A 340 2.62 4.86 6.45
CA THR A 340 3.78 4.21 7.06
C THR A 340 4.86 3.88 6.03
N VAL A 341 6.13 3.95 6.44
CA VAL A 341 7.30 3.60 5.64
C VAL A 341 8.12 2.56 6.43
N PRO A 342 8.20 1.30 5.96
CA PRO A 342 8.97 0.26 6.63
C PRO A 342 10.47 0.57 6.54
N PHE A 343 11.22 0.29 7.59
CA PHE A 343 12.66 0.53 7.60
C PHE A 343 13.41 -0.40 6.63
N ARG A 344 12.90 -1.61 6.44
CA ARG A 344 13.41 -2.55 5.45
C ARG A 344 12.83 -2.22 4.07
N GLN A 345 13.71 -2.09 3.10
CA GLN A 345 13.36 -1.86 1.70
C GLN A 345 13.83 -3.09 0.90
N ASP A 346 12.91 -3.90 0.37
CA ASP A 346 13.27 -5.20 -0.25
C ASP A 346 13.96 -5.06 -1.62
N ILE A 347 13.81 -3.91 -2.26
CA ILE A 347 14.25 -3.64 -3.65
C ILE A 347 15.17 -2.43 -3.75
N SER A 348 15.42 -1.71 -2.64
CA SER A 348 16.21 -0.47 -2.62
C SER A 348 16.83 -0.26 -1.23
N TYR A 349 17.54 0.84 -1.05
CA TYR A 349 17.99 1.32 0.26
C TYR A 349 17.03 2.37 0.81
N MET A 350 17.01 2.51 2.14
CA MET A 350 16.31 3.60 2.81
C MET A 350 17.02 4.92 2.49
N ALA A 351 16.36 5.80 1.74
CA ALA A 351 16.89 7.11 1.37
C ALA A 351 16.31 8.21 2.27
N ILE A 352 17.18 8.91 3.02
CA ILE A 352 16.79 10.04 3.86
C ILE A 352 17.26 11.34 3.20
N GLY A 353 16.35 12.24 2.89
CA GLY A 353 16.65 13.51 2.25
C GLY A 353 17.35 14.48 3.21
N GLU A 354 18.62 14.79 2.96
CA GLU A 354 19.49 15.64 3.81
C GLU A 354 19.38 17.16 3.53
N ARG A 355 18.67 17.58 2.48
CA ARG A 355 18.76 18.96 1.97
C ARG A 355 18.04 19.98 2.85
N THR A 356 17.21 19.51 3.77
CA THR A 356 16.43 20.28 4.76
C THR A 356 17.21 20.46 6.07
N ASN A 357 18.53 20.71 5.93
CA ASN A 357 19.46 20.90 7.03
C ASN A 357 20.11 22.29 6.97
N ALA A 358 19.97 23.10 8.02
CA ALA A 358 20.51 24.46 8.09
C ALA A 358 22.05 24.53 8.07
N ASN A 359 22.72 23.48 8.55
CA ASN A 359 24.18 23.36 8.53
C ASN A 359 24.68 22.88 7.16
N GLY A 360 24.00 21.90 6.56
CA GLY A 360 24.39 21.28 5.28
C GLY A 360 23.99 22.06 4.03
N SER A 361 22.87 22.79 4.05
CA SER A 361 22.26 23.39 2.86
C SER A 361 22.20 24.92 2.94
N LYS A 362 23.01 25.60 2.13
CA LYS A 362 23.02 27.06 2.04
C LYS A 362 21.65 27.62 1.64
N LYS A 363 20.98 26.97 0.67
CA LYS A 363 19.65 27.39 0.17
C LYS A 363 18.58 27.29 1.25
N PHE A 364 18.56 26.19 2.00
CA PHE A 364 17.62 26.00 3.11
C PHE A 364 17.87 27.01 4.23
N ARG A 365 19.15 27.20 4.59
CA ARG A 365 19.54 28.20 5.60
C ARG A 365 19.09 29.60 5.24
N GLU A 366 19.35 30.05 4.01
CA GLU A 366 18.94 31.39 3.56
C GLU A 366 17.41 31.55 3.58
N ALA A 367 16.67 30.54 3.09
CA ALA A 367 15.20 30.55 3.12
C ALA A 367 14.64 30.59 4.55
N MET A 368 15.19 29.78 5.46
CA MET A 368 14.81 29.75 6.88
C MET A 368 15.13 31.09 7.58
N LEU A 369 16.33 31.63 7.37
CA LEU A 369 16.75 32.91 7.97
C LEU A 369 15.86 34.07 7.51
N GLU A 370 15.48 34.09 6.23
CA GLU A 370 14.57 35.08 5.65
C GLU A 370 13.09 34.80 5.92
N ALA A 371 12.76 33.73 6.66
CA ALA A 371 11.40 33.26 6.93
C ALA A 371 10.56 32.98 5.67
N ARG A 372 11.22 32.59 4.57
CA ARG A 372 10.59 32.12 3.32
C ARG A 372 10.19 30.65 3.46
N TRP A 373 9.18 30.39 4.29
CA TRP A 373 8.72 29.04 4.63
C TRP A 373 8.22 28.24 3.43
N ASP A 374 7.61 28.88 2.44
CA ASP A 374 7.09 28.22 1.24
C ASP A 374 8.23 27.62 0.39
N ASP A 375 9.38 28.30 0.34
CA ASP A 375 10.57 27.78 -0.34
C ASP A 375 11.14 26.54 0.37
N CYS A 376 11.05 26.51 1.70
CA CYS A 376 11.42 25.32 2.49
C CYS A 376 10.50 24.13 2.20
N VAL A 377 9.19 24.37 2.03
CA VAL A 377 8.21 23.34 1.66
C VAL A 377 8.42 22.85 0.22
N GLU A 378 8.78 23.74 -0.71
CA GLU A 378 9.15 23.33 -2.08
C GLU A 378 10.39 22.43 -2.09
N MET A 379 11.38 22.70 -1.23
CA MET A 379 12.55 21.82 -1.08
C MET A 379 12.16 20.42 -0.58
N VAL A 380 11.16 20.31 0.29
CA VAL A 380 10.59 19.01 0.68
C VAL A 380 9.95 18.32 -0.52
N ARG A 381 9.11 19.02 -1.28
CA ARG A 381 8.44 18.45 -2.47
C ARG A 381 9.44 18.00 -3.53
N ASP A 382 10.54 18.72 -3.71
CA ASP A 382 11.64 18.34 -4.61
C ASP A 382 12.29 17.02 -4.14
N GLN A 383 12.61 16.89 -2.85
CA GLN A 383 13.20 15.66 -2.30
C GLN A 383 12.25 14.45 -2.41
N ILE A 384 10.94 14.65 -2.22
CA ILE A 384 9.94 13.60 -2.45
C ILE A 384 9.94 13.18 -3.92
N ARG A 385 10.02 14.13 -4.86
CA ARG A 385 10.08 13.85 -6.31
C ARG A 385 11.38 13.13 -6.72
N GLU A 386 12.48 13.40 -6.02
CA GLU A 386 13.78 12.76 -6.23
C GLU A 386 13.85 11.33 -5.64
N GLY A 387 12.82 10.87 -4.92
CA GLY A 387 12.72 9.50 -4.41
C GLY A 387 13.21 9.30 -2.98
N ALA A 388 13.22 10.36 -2.14
CA ALA A 388 13.43 10.19 -0.70
C ALA A 388 12.31 9.36 -0.08
N HIS A 389 12.65 8.56 0.94
CA HIS A 389 11.69 7.77 1.73
C HIS A 389 11.39 8.45 3.07
N MET A 390 12.34 9.24 3.58
CA MET A 390 12.22 10.05 4.80
C MET A 390 12.92 11.39 4.60
N LEU A 391 12.65 12.37 5.47
CA LEU A 391 13.21 13.72 5.37
C LEU A 391 13.92 14.12 6.65
N ASP A 392 15.17 14.55 6.55
CA ASP A 392 15.95 15.09 7.66
C ASP A 392 15.61 16.56 7.90
N LEU A 393 15.23 16.94 9.11
CA LEU A 393 14.90 18.32 9.48
C LEU A 393 15.84 18.79 10.59
N CYS A 394 16.81 19.62 10.19
CA CYS A 394 17.76 20.27 11.11
C CYS A 394 17.63 21.80 11.01
N VAL A 395 17.25 22.45 12.11
CA VAL A 395 17.11 23.91 12.21
C VAL A 395 18.20 24.58 13.04
N ASP A 396 19.12 23.79 13.60
CA ASP A 396 20.16 24.27 14.51
C ASP A 396 21.07 25.28 13.80
N TYR A 397 20.99 26.55 14.20
CA TYR A 397 21.83 27.62 13.69
C TYR A 397 22.16 28.66 14.76
N VAL A 398 23.43 29.05 14.84
CA VAL A 398 23.94 29.94 15.89
C VAL A 398 23.26 31.31 15.84
N GLY A 399 22.64 31.72 16.95
CA GLY A 399 22.07 33.06 17.13
C GLY A 399 20.58 33.20 16.78
N ARG A 400 19.85 32.11 16.59
CA ARG A 400 18.40 32.09 16.35
C ARG A 400 17.67 31.18 17.36
N ASP A 401 16.37 31.38 17.51
CA ASP A 401 15.52 30.54 18.36
C ASP A 401 15.11 29.25 17.60
N GLY A 402 15.90 28.19 17.76
CA GLY A 402 15.65 26.90 17.12
C GLY A 402 14.32 26.26 17.53
N VAL A 403 13.79 26.58 18.72
CA VAL A 403 12.50 26.06 19.19
C VAL A 403 11.35 26.66 18.37
N ALA A 404 11.41 27.96 18.11
CA ALA A 404 10.40 28.65 17.30
C ALA A 404 10.43 28.18 15.83
N ASP A 405 11.62 28.06 15.24
CA ASP A 405 11.76 27.62 13.85
C ASP A 405 11.37 26.15 13.67
N MET A 406 11.75 25.26 14.60
CA MET A 406 11.35 23.85 14.55
C MET A 406 9.84 23.71 14.64
N ARG A 407 9.19 24.47 15.53
CA ARG A 407 7.73 24.44 15.68
C ARG A 407 7.02 24.83 14.39
N GLU A 408 7.51 25.84 13.68
CA GLU A 408 6.93 26.32 12.43
C GLU A 408 7.19 25.33 11.27
N LEU A 409 8.43 24.89 11.10
CA LEU A 409 8.81 23.98 10.01
C LEU A 409 8.21 22.59 10.20
N ALA A 410 8.27 22.00 11.40
CA ALA A 410 7.70 20.69 11.67
C ALA A 410 6.18 20.69 11.49
N GLY A 411 5.48 21.74 11.92
CA GLY A 411 4.03 21.87 11.71
C GLY A 411 3.64 21.96 10.23
N ARG A 412 4.40 22.72 9.44
CA ARG A 412 4.19 22.79 7.98
C ARG A 412 4.55 21.49 7.28
N PHE A 413 5.65 20.85 7.67
CA PHE A 413 6.09 19.59 7.06
C PHE A 413 5.13 18.44 7.41
N ALA A 414 4.55 18.43 8.61
CA ALA A 414 3.58 17.42 9.02
C ALA A 414 2.34 17.35 8.12
N THR A 415 1.95 18.47 7.50
CA THR A 415 0.78 18.55 6.59
C THR A 415 1.19 18.61 5.11
N ALA A 416 2.37 19.14 4.78
CA ALA A 416 2.82 19.26 3.40
C ALA A 416 3.58 18.03 2.87
N SER A 417 4.14 17.21 3.76
CA SER A 417 4.90 15.99 3.43
C SER A 417 4.03 14.75 3.62
N THR A 418 4.08 13.84 2.64
CA THR A 418 3.57 12.48 2.80
C THR A 418 4.60 11.53 3.42
N LEU A 419 5.86 11.96 3.58
CA LEU A 419 6.95 11.14 4.12
C LEU A 419 7.20 11.40 5.62
N PRO A 420 7.67 10.40 6.38
CA PRO A 420 8.10 10.57 7.77
C PRO A 420 9.28 11.54 7.91
N ILE A 421 9.38 12.17 9.07
CA ILE A 421 10.40 13.18 9.38
C ILE A 421 11.42 12.60 10.38
N VAL A 422 12.69 12.80 10.08
CA VAL A 422 13.82 12.61 10.99
C VAL A 422 14.13 13.97 11.60
N LEU A 423 13.99 14.09 12.93
CA LEU A 423 14.31 15.31 13.65
C LEU A 423 15.79 15.29 14.03
N ASP A 424 16.58 16.17 13.42
CA ASP A 424 18.00 16.31 13.67
C ASP A 424 18.27 17.57 14.50
N SER A 425 18.62 17.38 15.77
CA SER A 425 19.04 18.47 16.64
C SER A 425 19.86 17.98 17.82
N THR A 426 20.74 18.86 18.29
CA THR A 426 21.52 18.65 19.52
C THR A 426 20.81 19.15 20.78
N GLU A 427 19.80 20.01 20.62
CA GLU A 427 19.10 20.67 21.71
C GLU A 427 17.77 19.96 22.04
N LEU A 428 17.62 19.53 23.30
CA LEU A 428 16.39 18.86 23.75
C LEU A 428 15.09 19.67 23.54
N PRO A 429 15.06 20.99 23.86
CA PRO A 429 13.84 21.78 23.64
C PRO A 429 13.42 21.84 22.17
N VAL A 430 14.37 21.74 21.24
CA VAL A 430 14.12 21.74 19.79
C VAL A 430 13.50 20.41 19.37
N LEU A 431 14.08 19.28 19.78
CA LEU A 431 13.51 17.94 19.52
C LEU A 431 12.08 17.82 20.08
N GLN A 432 11.86 18.29 21.31
CA GLN A 432 10.54 18.29 21.93
C GLN A 432 9.55 19.14 21.11
N ALA A 433 9.93 20.35 20.69
CA ALA A 433 9.05 21.21 19.89
C ALA A 433 8.66 20.60 18.53
N GLY A 434 9.57 19.84 17.91
CA GLY A 434 9.29 19.08 16.70
C GLY A 434 8.30 17.93 16.95
N LEU A 435 8.55 17.12 17.98
CA LEU A 435 7.68 15.98 18.35
C LEU A 435 6.26 16.42 18.74
N GLU A 436 6.12 17.58 19.38
CA GLU A 436 4.81 18.16 19.74
C GLU A 436 4.02 18.68 18.52
N LYS A 437 4.61 18.67 17.31
CA LYS A 437 3.95 19.07 16.05
C LYS A 437 3.77 17.93 15.05
N ILE A 438 4.33 16.74 15.30
CA ILE A 438 4.29 15.61 14.36
C ILE A 438 3.33 14.52 14.88
N GLY A 439 2.24 14.29 14.16
CA GLY A 439 1.27 13.22 14.49
C GLY A 439 1.80 11.81 14.20
N GLY A 440 2.60 11.63 13.15
CA GLY A 440 3.20 10.35 12.78
C GLY A 440 4.38 9.93 13.67
N ARG A 441 4.93 8.73 13.46
CA ARG A 441 6.13 8.24 14.14
C ARG A 441 7.39 8.87 13.53
N ALA A 442 7.93 9.89 14.20
CA ALA A 442 9.20 10.51 13.85
C ALA A 442 10.40 9.66 14.31
N VAL A 443 11.57 9.96 13.74
CA VAL A 443 12.86 9.39 14.15
C VAL A 443 13.74 10.49 14.72
N LEU A 444 14.36 10.27 15.88
CA LEU A 444 15.26 11.24 16.49
C LEU A 444 16.70 10.97 16.06
N ASN A 445 17.34 11.99 15.49
CA ASN A 445 18.75 12.03 15.15
C ASN A 445 19.43 13.06 16.09
N SER A 446 20.24 12.67 17.06
CA SER A 446 20.72 11.33 17.42
C SER A 446 20.81 11.13 18.94
N VAL A 447 21.01 9.87 19.34
CA VAL A 447 21.36 9.45 20.70
C VAL A 447 22.81 8.91 20.74
N ASN A 448 23.59 9.30 21.76
CA ASN A 448 24.96 8.86 21.98
C ASN A 448 25.35 8.94 23.48
N TYR A 449 26.52 8.42 23.85
CA TYR A 449 27.07 8.46 25.22
C TYR A 449 28.12 9.57 25.45
N GLU A 450 28.13 10.62 24.64
CA GLU A 450 29.14 11.71 24.72
C GLU A 450 29.20 12.37 26.12
N ASP A 451 28.04 12.51 26.78
CA ASP A 451 27.90 13.05 28.14
C ASP A 451 27.82 11.96 29.24
N GLY A 452 28.06 10.69 28.90
CA GLY A 452 27.91 9.52 29.78
C GLY A 452 26.48 8.99 29.94
N ASP A 453 26.31 8.04 30.86
CA ASP A 453 25.08 7.26 31.10
C ASP A 453 24.28 7.69 32.36
N GLY A 454 24.66 8.82 32.98
CA GLY A 454 23.98 9.33 34.18
C GLY A 454 22.50 9.69 33.93
N PRO A 455 21.66 9.76 34.99
CA PRO A 455 20.22 10.07 34.87
C PRO A 455 19.92 11.47 34.32
N ASP A 456 20.89 12.38 34.38
CA ASP A 456 20.84 13.74 33.84
C ASP A 456 21.57 13.89 32.49
N SER A 457 22.16 12.82 31.95
CA SER A 457 22.88 12.86 30.69
C SER A 457 21.92 13.10 29.52
N ARG A 458 22.47 13.56 28.40
CA ARG A 458 21.70 13.74 27.16
C ARG A 458 21.06 12.43 26.70
N PHE A 459 21.80 11.33 26.78
CA PHE A 459 21.31 9.98 26.47
C PHE A 459 20.00 9.69 27.21
N ALA A 460 20.00 9.76 28.55
CA ALA A 460 18.83 9.44 29.35
C ALA A 460 17.62 10.35 29.06
N LYS A 461 17.87 11.64 28.81
CA LYS A 461 16.79 12.59 28.53
C LYS A 461 16.20 12.44 27.13
N VAL A 462 17.01 12.20 26.09
CA VAL A 462 16.54 11.95 24.72
C VAL A 462 15.80 10.62 24.65
N THR A 463 16.32 9.57 25.29
CA THR A 463 15.66 8.25 25.34
C THR A 463 14.33 8.32 26.09
N ARG A 464 14.24 9.11 27.17
CA ARG A 464 12.96 9.37 27.86
C ARG A 464 11.95 10.04 26.92
N LEU A 465 12.38 11.06 26.17
CA LEU A 465 11.53 11.75 25.21
C LEU A 465 11.07 10.83 24.07
N ALA A 466 11.97 9.99 23.56
CA ALA A 466 11.65 8.99 22.54
C ALA A 466 10.61 7.98 23.03
N ARG A 467 10.76 7.49 24.27
CA ARG A 467 9.79 6.58 24.91
C ARG A 467 8.45 7.25 25.16
N GLU A 468 8.44 8.52 25.56
CA GLU A 468 7.21 9.27 25.82
C GLU A 468 6.42 9.54 24.54
N HIS A 469 7.09 9.92 23.45
CA HIS A 469 6.45 10.26 22.16
C HIS A 469 6.40 9.09 21.16
N GLY A 470 6.93 7.91 21.51
CA GLY A 470 6.95 6.72 20.65
C GLY A 470 7.88 6.83 19.43
N ALA A 471 8.89 7.71 19.49
CA ALA A 471 9.80 7.97 18.38
C ALA A 471 10.86 6.87 18.24
N ALA A 472 11.29 6.58 17.01
CA ALA A 472 12.44 5.71 16.77
C ALA A 472 13.75 6.49 16.99
N LEU A 473 14.86 5.79 17.19
CA LEU A 473 16.14 6.40 17.56
C LEU A 473 17.22 6.08 16.52
N ILE A 474 17.95 7.12 16.10
CA ILE A 474 19.25 6.97 15.44
C ILE A 474 20.34 7.09 16.50
N ALA A 475 21.06 6.00 16.69
CA ALA A 475 22.13 5.85 17.66
C ALA A 475 23.50 5.97 16.97
N LEU A 476 24.36 6.86 17.48
CA LEU A 476 25.72 7.04 17.00
C LEU A 476 26.71 6.27 17.87
N THR A 477 27.75 5.71 17.26
CA THR A 477 28.82 4.98 17.97
C THR A 477 29.85 5.95 18.58
N ILE A 478 29.37 6.81 19.49
CA ILE A 478 30.15 7.80 20.22
C ILE A 478 29.95 7.54 21.72
N ASP A 479 31.05 7.42 22.46
CA ASP A 479 31.08 7.24 23.91
C ASP A 479 31.81 8.35 24.65
N GLU A 480 32.04 8.16 25.94
CA GLU A 480 32.72 9.12 26.82
C GLU A 480 34.19 9.39 26.39
N GLU A 481 34.78 8.49 25.60
CA GLU A 481 36.13 8.63 25.03
C GLU A 481 36.11 9.30 23.64
N GLY A 482 34.92 9.55 23.08
CA GLY A 482 34.67 10.25 21.84
C GLY A 482 34.14 9.34 20.72
N GLN A 483 34.31 9.76 19.47
CA GLN A 483 33.88 8.97 18.31
C GLN A 483 34.75 7.72 18.15
N ALA A 484 34.14 6.54 18.14
CA ALA A 484 34.85 5.29 17.98
C ALA A 484 35.50 5.20 16.60
N ARG A 485 36.81 4.90 16.56
CA ARG A 485 37.60 4.83 15.31
C ARG A 485 37.83 3.42 14.81
N THR A 486 37.84 2.43 15.71
CA THR A 486 38.10 1.01 15.38
C THR A 486 36.80 0.21 15.36
N VAL A 487 36.74 -0.85 14.53
CA VAL A 487 35.58 -1.73 14.42
C VAL A 487 35.17 -2.32 15.77
N GLU A 488 36.14 -2.79 16.56
CA GLU A 488 35.89 -3.43 17.86
C GLU A 488 35.25 -2.45 18.85
N HIS A 489 35.71 -1.20 18.85
CA HIS A 489 35.16 -0.12 19.68
C HIS A 489 33.75 0.28 19.23
N LYS A 490 33.51 0.37 17.92
CA LYS A 490 32.17 0.64 17.35
C LYS A 490 31.16 -0.45 17.73
N VAL A 491 31.56 -1.72 17.62
CA VAL A 491 30.72 -2.87 18.03
C VAL A 491 30.45 -2.86 19.53
N ALA A 492 31.47 -2.60 20.35
CA ALA A 492 31.30 -2.53 21.81
C ALA A 492 30.31 -1.43 22.24
N ILE A 493 30.38 -0.24 21.62
CA ILE A 493 29.43 0.85 21.89
C ILE A 493 28.03 0.47 21.40
N ALA A 494 27.92 -0.13 20.21
CA ALA A 494 26.64 -0.58 19.66
C ALA A 494 25.94 -1.62 20.54
N GLU A 495 26.69 -2.63 21.01
CA GLU A 495 26.17 -3.65 21.94
C GLU A 495 25.73 -3.01 23.26
N ARG A 496 26.54 -2.12 23.84
CA ARG A 496 26.18 -1.36 25.06
C ARG A 496 24.91 -0.52 24.85
N LEU A 497 24.77 0.15 23.71
CA LEU A 497 23.58 0.94 23.37
C LEU A 497 22.33 0.06 23.25
N ILE A 498 22.42 -1.06 22.55
CA ILE A 498 21.29 -1.98 22.36
C ILE A 498 20.87 -2.58 23.71
N GLU A 499 21.81 -3.06 24.52
CA GLU A 499 21.50 -3.64 25.83
C GLU A 499 20.85 -2.63 26.77
N ASP A 500 21.34 -1.39 26.82
CA ASP A 500 20.76 -0.37 27.68
C ASP A 500 19.36 0.08 27.19
N LEU A 501 19.21 0.36 25.89
CA LEU A 501 17.95 0.81 25.31
C LEU A 501 16.86 -0.28 25.39
N THR A 502 17.22 -1.54 25.15
CA THR A 502 16.26 -2.66 25.23
C THR A 502 15.97 -3.08 26.67
N GLY A 503 16.99 -3.12 27.54
CA GLY A 503 16.86 -3.57 28.92
C GLY A 503 16.24 -2.53 29.86
N ASN A 504 16.85 -1.34 29.93
CA ASN A 504 16.46 -0.32 30.92
C ASN A 504 15.30 0.57 30.44
N TRP A 505 15.23 0.83 29.14
CA TRP A 505 14.25 1.77 28.57
C TRP A 505 13.07 1.08 27.86
N GLY A 506 13.18 -0.23 27.60
CA GLY A 506 12.13 -1.02 26.95
C GLY A 506 11.87 -0.65 25.49
N ILE A 507 12.86 -0.07 24.82
CA ILE A 507 12.78 0.24 23.39
C ILE A 507 13.09 -1.03 22.61
N HIS A 508 12.28 -1.37 21.62
CA HIS A 508 12.52 -2.56 20.82
C HIS A 508 13.77 -2.41 19.96
N GLU A 509 14.54 -3.49 19.83
CA GLU A 509 15.71 -3.54 18.95
C GLU A 509 15.37 -3.13 17.52
N SER A 510 14.18 -3.51 17.03
CA SER A 510 13.68 -3.15 15.71
C SER A 510 13.49 -1.65 15.49
N ASP A 511 13.48 -0.84 16.55
CA ASP A 511 13.27 0.61 16.53
C ASP A 511 14.58 1.41 16.72
N ILE A 512 15.69 0.73 16.95
CA ILE A 512 17.02 1.34 17.09
C ILE A 512 17.71 1.27 15.72
N ARG A 513 18.22 2.39 15.23
CA ARG A 513 19.01 2.46 14.00
C ARG A 513 20.42 2.93 14.33
N LEU A 514 21.43 2.11 14.05
CA LEU A 514 22.81 2.51 14.26
C LEU A 514 23.35 3.19 13.01
N VAL A 515 23.94 4.35 13.21
CA VAL A 515 24.73 5.07 12.21
C VAL A 515 26.20 4.98 12.61
N ASP A 516 27.05 4.85 11.59
CA ASP A 516 28.52 4.92 11.67
C ASP A 516 29.29 3.58 11.82
N LEU A 517 28.93 2.54 11.05
CA LEU A 517 29.78 1.34 10.90
C LEU A 517 30.83 1.43 9.78
N LEU A 518 30.90 2.53 9.01
CA LEU A 518 31.58 2.53 7.71
C LEU A 518 32.67 3.60 7.45
N ASP A 519 32.97 4.48 8.41
CA ASP A 519 33.98 5.53 8.21
C ASP A 519 35.37 4.98 7.85
N GLU A 520 35.82 3.87 8.45
CA GLU A 520 37.12 3.30 8.07
C GLU A 520 37.14 2.66 6.68
N ALA A 521 35.99 2.24 6.11
CA ALA A 521 35.96 1.68 4.76
C ALA A 521 36.14 2.80 3.72
N VAL A 522 35.59 3.99 3.99
CA VAL A 522 35.75 5.18 3.15
C VAL A 522 37.15 5.77 3.33
N ASP A 523 37.66 5.85 4.56
CA ASP A 523 39.03 6.35 4.82
C ASP A 523 40.11 5.41 4.28
N ARG A 524 39.95 4.08 4.41
CA ARG A 524 40.88 3.11 3.80
C ARG A 524 40.78 3.11 2.28
N ALA A 525 39.58 3.23 1.70
CA ALA A 525 39.43 3.38 0.25
C ALA A 525 40.09 4.67 -0.24
N THR A 526 39.93 5.79 0.49
CA THR A 526 40.53 7.09 0.16
C THR A 526 42.04 7.07 0.33
N ALA A 527 42.57 6.38 1.34
CA ALA A 527 44.01 6.19 1.56
C ALA A 527 44.64 5.32 0.46
N VAL A 528 43.99 4.23 0.06
CA VAL A 528 44.46 3.36 -1.04
C VAL A 528 44.39 4.08 -2.39
N VAL A 529 43.37 4.91 -2.61
CA VAL A 529 43.25 5.77 -3.80
C VAL A 529 44.32 6.85 -3.80
N ARG A 530 44.62 7.49 -2.66
CA ARG A 530 45.74 8.45 -2.51
C ARG A 530 47.09 7.79 -2.81
N GLU A 531 47.37 6.64 -2.20
CA GLU A 531 48.64 5.93 -2.37
C GLU A 531 48.85 5.47 -3.82
N LYS A 532 47.78 5.07 -4.51
CA LYS A 532 47.83 4.74 -5.94
C LYS A 532 47.90 5.99 -6.82
N ALA A 533 47.20 7.08 -6.50
CA ALA A 533 47.22 8.31 -7.29
C ALA A 533 48.58 9.03 -7.22
N GLU A 534 49.25 9.01 -6.06
CA GLU A 534 50.63 9.50 -5.91
C GLU A 534 51.63 8.71 -6.77
N LYS A 535 51.44 7.40 -6.91
CA LYS A 535 52.27 6.53 -7.77
C LYS A 535 52.09 6.80 -9.27
N ILE A 536 51.01 7.48 -9.68
CA ILE A 536 50.69 7.75 -11.10
C ILE A 536 50.83 9.26 -11.45
N GLY A 537 51.17 10.11 -10.47
CA GLY A 537 51.53 11.51 -10.70
C GLY A 537 50.36 12.48 -10.89
N LEU A 538 49.16 12.16 -10.38
CA LEU A 538 47.98 13.05 -10.44
C LEU A 538 48.06 14.16 -9.38
N SER A 539 47.52 15.35 -9.70
CA SER A 539 47.53 16.49 -8.78
C SER A 539 46.46 16.40 -7.69
N GLU A 540 46.74 16.95 -6.50
CA GLU A 540 45.84 16.88 -5.33
C GLU A 540 44.46 17.53 -5.60
N ALA A 541 44.41 18.50 -6.52
CA ALA A 541 43.18 19.17 -6.94
C ALA A 541 42.26 18.27 -7.79
N GLU A 542 42.82 17.46 -8.69
CA GLU A 542 42.06 16.55 -9.58
C GLU A 542 41.49 15.34 -8.82
N ILE A 543 42.17 14.90 -7.76
CA ILE A 543 41.69 13.84 -6.87
C ILE A 543 40.48 14.34 -6.07
N LEU A 544 40.53 15.57 -5.55
CA LEU A 544 39.44 16.16 -4.76
C LEU A 544 38.22 16.52 -5.63
N GLU A 545 38.42 16.94 -6.87
CA GLU A 545 37.35 17.28 -7.82
C GLU A 545 36.58 16.05 -8.31
N ASN A 546 37.27 14.92 -8.49
CA ASN A 546 36.65 13.64 -8.84
C ASN A 546 35.98 12.96 -7.64
N ALA A 547 36.53 13.10 -6.43
CA ALA A 547 35.88 12.60 -5.20
C ALA A 547 34.57 13.34 -4.89
N ARG A 548 34.48 14.64 -5.20
CA ARG A 548 33.23 15.43 -5.08
C ARG A 548 32.12 14.99 -6.03
N HIS A 549 32.45 14.37 -7.17
CA HIS A 549 31.45 13.82 -8.11
C HIS A 549 30.85 12.47 -7.68
N VAL A 550 31.39 11.83 -6.63
CA VAL A 550 30.90 10.52 -6.11
C VAL A 550 29.76 10.69 -5.10
N GLY A 551 29.33 11.91 -4.79
CA GLY A 551 28.12 12.14 -3.97
C GLY A 551 28.20 11.44 -2.61
N ILE A 552 29.22 11.76 -1.81
CA ILE A 552 29.30 11.28 -0.43
C ILE A 552 28.36 12.14 0.43
N GLY A 553 27.09 11.72 0.44
CA GLY A 553 26.04 12.05 1.40
C GLY A 553 25.26 10.78 1.78
N ALA A 554 25.92 9.63 1.74
CA ALA A 554 25.31 8.35 2.06
C ALA A 554 25.49 8.06 3.56
N VAL A 555 24.58 8.55 4.38
CA VAL A 555 24.41 8.02 5.74
C VAL A 555 23.94 6.57 5.59
N LYS A 556 24.83 5.61 5.86
CA LYS A 556 24.54 4.18 5.71
C LYS A 556 23.97 3.63 7.01
N TYR A 557 22.66 3.45 7.05
CA TYR A 557 21.93 2.81 8.14
C TYR A 557 22.00 1.29 8.01
N ALA A 558 22.31 0.56 9.09
CA ALA A 558 22.23 -0.89 9.15
C ALA A 558 21.11 -1.34 10.09
N ASP A 559 20.31 -2.33 9.67
CA ASP A 559 19.27 -3.00 10.46
C ASP A 559 19.85 -4.30 11.03
N LEU A 560 19.83 -4.46 12.36
CA LEU A 560 20.41 -5.62 13.06
C LEU A 560 19.39 -6.70 13.46
N SER A 561 18.13 -6.57 13.02
CA SER A 561 17.08 -7.57 13.35
C SER A 561 17.34 -8.98 12.81
N THR A 562 18.40 -9.20 12.02
CA THR A 562 18.91 -10.54 11.73
C THR A 562 19.78 -11.04 12.89
N SER A 563 19.24 -11.99 13.63
CA SER A 563 19.83 -12.74 14.75
C SER A 563 21.16 -13.48 14.48
N ALA A 564 21.91 -13.15 13.43
CA ALA A 564 23.18 -13.80 13.08
C ALA A 564 24.40 -13.22 13.84
N ALA A 565 24.27 -12.10 14.56
CA ALA A 565 25.42 -11.44 15.19
C ALA A 565 25.85 -12.03 16.55
N ARG A 566 25.01 -12.85 17.21
CA ARG A 566 25.31 -13.34 18.57
C ARG A 566 26.14 -14.64 18.65
N ASP A 567 26.23 -15.42 17.57
CA ASP A 567 26.83 -16.78 17.63
C ASP A 567 28.05 -17.01 16.73
N TYR A 568 28.52 -16.02 15.97
CA TYR A 568 29.71 -16.19 15.13
C TYR A 568 30.98 -15.67 15.83
N LYS A 569 31.81 -16.60 16.29
CA LYS A 569 33.25 -16.34 16.50
C LYS A 569 33.81 -15.71 15.23
N PHE A 570 34.22 -14.45 15.33
CA PHE A 570 34.87 -13.67 14.27
C PHE A 570 36.14 -14.39 13.80
N ASP A 571 36.05 -15.10 12.67
CA ASP A 571 37.19 -15.64 11.93
C ASP A 571 37.20 -14.97 10.55
N LEU A 572 38.13 -14.01 10.38
CA LEU A 572 38.18 -13.07 9.25
C LEU A 572 38.47 -13.74 7.89
N ASP A 573 38.92 -15.00 7.87
CA ASP A 573 39.24 -15.71 6.64
C ASP A 573 38.03 -16.38 5.97
N GLN A 574 36.84 -16.37 6.59
CA GLN A 574 35.61 -16.95 6.02
C GLN A 574 34.59 -15.92 5.50
N MET A 575 34.89 -14.62 5.57
CA MET A 575 33.99 -13.54 5.10
C MET A 575 33.99 -13.29 3.58
N VAL A 576 34.23 -14.32 2.76
CA VAL A 576 34.24 -14.18 1.29
C VAL A 576 32.94 -14.64 0.60
N PRO A 577 32.06 -15.51 1.15
CA PRO A 577 30.83 -15.88 0.43
C PRO A 577 29.47 -15.53 1.08
N LEU A 578 29.38 -14.87 2.23
CA LEU A 578 28.09 -14.76 2.95
C LEU A 578 27.77 -13.35 3.45
N THR A 579 27.48 -12.44 2.51
CA THR A 579 26.54 -11.28 2.62
C THR A 579 26.61 -10.51 1.30
N GLY A 580 25.58 -10.65 0.47
CA GLY A 580 25.59 -10.20 -0.93
C GLY A 580 25.49 -8.69 -1.18
N ASP A 581 25.39 -7.83 -0.15
CA ASP A 581 24.98 -6.43 -0.37
C ASP A 581 26.02 -5.34 0.00
N THR A 582 27.12 -5.68 0.67
CA THR A 582 28.20 -4.71 0.94
C THR A 582 29.42 -4.87 0.03
N SER A 583 29.57 -6.02 -0.63
CA SER A 583 30.63 -6.28 -1.61
C SER A 583 30.41 -5.51 -2.91
N VAL A 584 29.15 -5.29 -3.32
CA VAL A 584 28.79 -4.65 -4.59
C VAL A 584 29.21 -3.18 -4.63
N TYR A 585 29.17 -2.45 -3.51
CA TYR A 585 29.58 -1.04 -3.46
C TYR A 585 31.10 -0.85 -3.53
N LEU A 586 31.86 -1.74 -2.88
CA LEU A 586 33.32 -1.75 -2.95
C LEU A 586 33.80 -2.23 -4.32
N GLU A 587 33.16 -3.24 -4.91
CA GLU A 587 33.47 -3.68 -6.27
C GLU A 587 33.08 -2.66 -7.33
N TYR A 588 31.95 -1.96 -7.20
CA TYR A 588 31.54 -0.93 -8.15
C TYR A 588 32.44 0.30 -8.08
N ALA A 589 32.80 0.77 -6.88
CA ALA A 589 33.77 1.85 -6.70
C ALA A 589 35.15 1.44 -7.24
N TYR A 590 35.60 0.20 -6.97
CA TYR A 590 36.88 -0.32 -7.45
C TYR A 590 36.89 -0.54 -8.98
N ALA A 591 35.77 -0.96 -9.58
CA ALA A 591 35.60 -1.12 -11.02
C ALA A 591 35.51 0.23 -11.75
N ARG A 592 34.87 1.24 -11.14
CA ARG A 592 34.81 2.61 -11.67
C ARG A 592 36.19 3.28 -11.61
N ILE A 593 36.92 3.11 -10.50
CA ILE A 593 38.32 3.55 -10.36
C ILE A 593 39.23 2.82 -11.35
N LYS A 594 39.10 1.49 -11.52
CA LYS A 594 39.81 0.73 -12.58
C LYS A 594 39.47 1.21 -13.99
N SER A 595 38.22 1.56 -14.25
CA SER A 595 37.74 2.08 -15.54
C SER A 595 38.32 3.46 -15.85
N ILE A 596 38.41 4.33 -14.84
CA ILE A 596 39.05 5.66 -14.94
C ILE A 596 40.57 5.51 -15.15
N LEU A 597 41.21 4.59 -14.42
CA LEU A 597 42.64 4.27 -14.58
C LEU A 597 42.96 3.65 -15.95
N ARG A 598 42.06 2.81 -16.50
CA ARG A 598 42.17 2.28 -17.88
C ARG A 598 41.96 3.35 -18.95
N LYS A 599 41.15 4.37 -18.68
CA LYS A 599 40.93 5.49 -19.61
C LYS A 599 42.04 6.53 -19.57
N ALA A 600 42.87 6.55 -18.52
CA ALA A 600 43.91 7.56 -18.30
C ALA A 600 45.32 7.21 -18.83
N GLY A 601 45.58 6.00 -19.37
CA GLY A 601 46.92 5.68 -19.90
C GLY A 601 46.96 4.46 -20.83
N ALA A 602 47.44 4.65 -22.06
CA ALA A 602 47.48 3.65 -23.12
C ALA A 602 48.83 2.89 -23.21
N ALA A 603 48.70 1.60 -23.55
CA ALA A 603 49.61 0.69 -24.28
C ALA A 603 50.80 0.00 -23.56
N GLY A 604 50.79 -1.36 -23.60
CA GLY A 604 51.99 -2.20 -23.68
C GLY A 604 51.94 -3.54 -22.91
N ASP A 605 51.59 -4.64 -23.58
CA ASP A 605 51.84 -6.04 -23.14
C ASP A 605 53.35 -6.36 -23.10
N PRO A 606 53.80 -7.35 -22.28
CA PRO A 606 54.06 -8.69 -22.85
C PRO A 606 53.81 -9.91 -21.92
N GLU A 607 53.42 -11.03 -22.54
CA GLU A 607 53.51 -12.44 -22.09
C GLU A 607 54.86 -13.09 -22.52
N PRO A 608 55.24 -14.37 -22.21
CA PRO A 608 54.83 -15.32 -21.14
C PRO A 608 56.01 -16.15 -20.51
N VAL A 609 55.68 -17.10 -19.59
CA VAL A 609 56.17 -18.52 -19.43
C VAL A 609 56.55 -19.00 -17.98
N THR A 610 55.61 -19.77 -17.40
CA THR A 610 55.61 -21.06 -16.63
C THR A 610 56.58 -21.43 -15.48
N HIS A 611 56.01 -22.07 -14.42
CA HIS A 611 56.23 -23.46 -13.93
C HIS A 611 55.09 -23.77 -12.90
N SER A 612 54.17 -24.73 -13.09
CA SER A 612 54.26 -26.20 -12.92
C SER A 612 54.73 -26.66 -11.54
N GLU A 613 53.79 -27.01 -10.63
CA GLU A 613 53.69 -28.28 -9.86
C GLU A 613 52.84 -28.13 -8.58
N LEU A 614 51.59 -28.63 -8.63
CA LEU A 614 50.95 -29.44 -7.58
C LEU A 614 49.61 -29.95 -8.12
N ALA A 615 49.67 -31.15 -8.71
CA ALA A 615 48.53 -31.88 -9.22
C ALA A 615 47.80 -32.61 -8.08
N LEU A 616 46.48 -32.43 -8.02
CA LEU A 616 45.53 -33.47 -7.58
C LEU A 616 44.80 -33.96 -8.85
N PRO A 617 44.40 -35.24 -8.91
CA PRO A 617 44.06 -35.92 -10.16
C PRO A 617 42.78 -35.36 -10.81
N PRO A 618 42.64 -35.50 -12.14
CA PRO A 618 41.45 -35.04 -12.84
C PRO A 618 40.26 -35.88 -12.40
N ALA A 619 39.21 -35.23 -11.90
CA ALA A 619 37.88 -35.80 -11.98
C ALA A 619 37.59 -35.96 -13.47
N GLU A 620 37.36 -37.20 -13.92
CA GLU A 620 36.81 -37.46 -15.25
C GLU A 620 35.61 -36.54 -15.49
N PRO A 621 35.43 -35.99 -16.70
CA PRO A 621 34.22 -35.25 -16.99
C PRO A 621 33.07 -36.23 -16.81
N ALA A 622 32.30 -36.07 -15.73
CA ALA A 622 30.97 -36.63 -15.67
C ALA A 622 30.31 -36.12 -16.93
N ALA A 623 29.99 -37.05 -17.84
CA ALA A 623 29.25 -36.72 -19.05
C ALA A 623 28.09 -35.84 -18.61
N GLU A 624 28.05 -34.60 -19.11
CA GLU A 624 26.85 -33.78 -18.99
C GLU A 624 25.70 -34.69 -19.41
N PRO A 625 24.67 -34.90 -18.56
CA PRO A 625 23.48 -35.54 -19.06
C PRO A 625 23.05 -34.65 -20.22
N SER A 626 23.12 -35.17 -21.45
CA SER A 626 22.69 -34.44 -22.63
C SER A 626 21.31 -33.91 -22.31
N ALA A 627 21.19 -32.59 -22.12
CA ALA A 627 19.92 -31.98 -21.83
C ALA A 627 18.92 -32.49 -22.88
N PRO A 628 17.71 -32.91 -22.50
CA PRO A 628 16.71 -33.32 -23.46
C PRO A 628 16.61 -32.23 -24.55
N PRO A 629 16.50 -32.60 -25.84
CA PRO A 629 16.46 -31.62 -26.92
C PRO A 629 15.38 -30.59 -26.60
N GLY A 630 15.79 -29.31 -26.53
CA GLY A 630 14.88 -28.22 -26.18
C GLY A 630 13.71 -28.13 -27.14
N PRO A 631 12.53 -27.68 -26.69
CA PRO A 631 11.34 -27.58 -27.51
C PRO A 631 11.55 -26.61 -28.68
N THR A 632 10.99 -26.92 -29.84
CA THR A 632 10.93 -25.97 -30.97
C THR A 632 9.97 -24.85 -30.61
N LEU A 633 10.46 -23.61 -30.59
CA LEU A 633 9.66 -22.42 -30.32
C LEU A 633 9.15 -21.81 -31.62
N PHE A 634 7.94 -21.24 -31.59
CA PHE A 634 7.32 -20.47 -32.69
C PHE A 634 6.97 -21.26 -33.97
N ASP A 635 6.82 -22.58 -33.90
CA ASP A 635 6.21 -23.37 -34.96
C ASP A 635 4.67 -23.45 -34.81
N TRP A 636 4.01 -24.18 -35.71
CA TRP A 636 2.55 -24.32 -35.68
C TRP A 636 2.06 -25.16 -34.49
N GLU A 637 2.84 -26.15 -34.06
CA GLU A 637 2.50 -27.00 -32.92
C GLU A 637 2.56 -26.19 -31.61
N PHE A 638 3.61 -25.38 -31.44
CA PHE A 638 3.77 -24.41 -30.37
C PHE A 638 2.64 -23.37 -30.34
N ALA A 639 2.24 -22.82 -31.50
CA ALA A 639 1.12 -21.87 -31.54
C ALA A 639 -0.20 -22.49 -31.07
N THR A 640 -0.37 -23.80 -31.27
CA THR A 640 -1.57 -24.54 -30.85
C THR A 640 -1.56 -24.77 -29.34
N ASP A 641 -0.45 -25.29 -28.79
CA ASP A 641 -0.28 -25.51 -27.36
C ASP A 641 1.16 -25.15 -26.91
N PRO A 642 1.39 -23.93 -26.40
CA PRO A 642 2.72 -23.48 -26.01
C PRO A 642 3.09 -23.89 -24.57
N TYR A 643 2.12 -24.33 -23.76
CA TYR A 643 2.31 -24.58 -22.33
C TYR A 643 3.32 -25.70 -22.03
N PRO A 644 3.39 -26.82 -22.79
CA PRO A 644 4.43 -27.83 -22.60
C PRO A 644 5.84 -27.28 -22.84
N ALA A 645 6.01 -26.45 -23.87
CA ALA A 645 7.29 -25.81 -24.17
C ALA A 645 7.67 -24.79 -23.09
N TYR A 646 6.70 -24.04 -22.58
CA TYR A 646 6.91 -23.12 -21.47
C TYR A 646 7.22 -23.81 -20.15
N ALA A 647 6.59 -24.95 -19.86
CA ALA A 647 6.90 -25.77 -18.69
C ALA A 647 8.36 -26.25 -18.74
N TRP A 648 8.80 -26.75 -19.90
CA TRP A 648 10.19 -27.17 -20.09
C TRP A 648 11.17 -26.00 -19.88
N LEU A 649 10.87 -24.82 -20.45
CA LEU A 649 11.70 -23.63 -20.27
C LEU A 649 11.75 -23.18 -18.81
N ARG A 650 10.64 -23.18 -18.06
CA ARG A 650 10.64 -22.81 -16.64
C ARG A 650 11.56 -23.69 -15.80
N GLU A 651 11.54 -25.00 -16.06
CA GLU A 651 12.32 -25.97 -15.29
C GLU A 651 13.81 -25.99 -15.66
N HIS A 652 14.14 -25.84 -16.95
CA HIS A 652 15.51 -26.04 -17.44
C HIS A 652 16.25 -24.76 -17.83
N ALA A 653 15.54 -23.71 -18.24
CA ALA A 653 16.12 -22.45 -18.74
C ALA A 653 15.16 -21.25 -18.53
N PRO A 654 14.92 -20.82 -17.27
CA PRO A 654 13.90 -19.82 -16.94
C PRO A 654 14.16 -18.44 -17.56
N VAL A 655 15.42 -18.14 -17.86
CA VAL A 655 15.85 -17.00 -18.67
C VAL A 655 16.60 -17.54 -19.89
N HIS A 656 15.94 -17.57 -21.06
CA HIS A 656 16.44 -18.25 -22.25
C HIS A 656 16.61 -17.28 -23.42
N ARG A 657 17.79 -17.28 -24.05
CA ARG A 657 18.06 -16.49 -25.25
C ARG A 657 17.64 -17.26 -26.50
N THR A 658 16.74 -16.69 -27.30
CA THR A 658 16.27 -17.32 -28.54
C THR A 658 16.10 -16.32 -29.68
N LYS A 659 16.00 -16.85 -30.90
CA LYS A 659 15.79 -16.07 -32.11
C LYS A 659 14.31 -16.03 -32.48
N LEU A 660 13.73 -14.83 -32.48
CA LEU A 660 12.32 -14.62 -32.79
C LEU A 660 12.05 -14.79 -34.30
N PRO A 661 10.79 -15.03 -34.71
CA PRO A 661 10.40 -15.08 -36.14
C PRO A 661 10.72 -13.78 -36.93
N SER A 662 10.85 -12.65 -36.22
CA SER A 662 11.28 -11.36 -36.80
C SER A 662 12.77 -11.33 -37.20
N GLY A 663 13.55 -12.30 -36.71
CA GLY A 663 15.00 -12.42 -36.89
C GLY A 663 15.83 -11.68 -35.83
N VAL A 664 15.19 -11.16 -34.78
CA VAL A 664 15.83 -10.50 -33.63
C VAL A 664 16.13 -11.54 -32.55
N ASP A 665 17.32 -11.52 -31.97
CA ASP A 665 17.68 -12.34 -30.81
C ASP A 665 17.20 -11.63 -29.53
N ALA A 666 16.43 -12.33 -28.70
CA ALA A 666 15.84 -11.78 -27.48
C ALA A 666 15.89 -12.77 -26.31
N TRP A 667 15.86 -12.23 -25.09
CA TRP A 667 15.75 -12.98 -23.86
C TRP A 667 14.27 -13.24 -23.52
N LEU A 668 13.91 -14.50 -23.28
CA LEU A 668 12.60 -14.91 -22.78
C LEU A 668 12.69 -15.17 -21.28
N VAL A 669 11.78 -14.57 -20.51
CA VAL A 669 11.68 -14.76 -19.05
C VAL A 669 10.38 -15.50 -18.75
N THR A 670 10.46 -16.73 -18.21
CA THR A 670 9.30 -17.64 -18.07
C THR A 670 8.89 -17.93 -16.63
N ARG A 671 9.79 -17.80 -15.64
CA ARG A 671 9.51 -18.04 -14.22
C ARG A 671 8.80 -16.84 -13.59
N TYR A 672 7.85 -17.07 -12.67
CA TYR A 672 7.01 -16.03 -12.09
C TYR A 672 7.82 -14.97 -11.32
N ALA A 673 8.78 -15.40 -10.49
CA ALA A 673 9.62 -14.49 -9.71
C ALA A 673 10.46 -13.57 -10.62
N ASP A 674 11.13 -14.14 -11.63
CA ASP A 674 11.94 -13.40 -12.59
C ASP A 674 11.08 -12.49 -13.49
N ALA A 675 9.89 -12.96 -13.89
CA ALA A 675 8.93 -12.18 -14.66
C ALA A 675 8.44 -10.96 -13.87
N ARG A 676 8.06 -11.14 -12.60
CA ARG A 676 7.64 -10.05 -11.72
C ARG A 676 8.76 -9.03 -11.52
N GLN A 677 9.98 -9.50 -11.31
CA GLN A 677 11.17 -8.64 -11.21
C GLN A 677 11.37 -7.85 -12.52
N ALA A 678 11.40 -8.52 -13.66
CA ALA A 678 11.61 -7.89 -14.97
C ALA A 678 10.51 -6.88 -15.35
N LEU A 679 9.27 -7.09 -14.89
CA LEU A 679 8.18 -6.14 -15.11
C LEU A 679 8.31 -4.87 -14.24
N ALA A 680 8.95 -4.96 -13.07
CA ALA A 680 9.13 -3.85 -12.13
C ALA A 680 10.48 -3.13 -12.27
N ASP A 681 11.47 -3.74 -12.94
CA ASP A 681 12.83 -3.21 -13.05
C ASP A 681 12.90 -1.98 -13.98
N GLN A 682 13.40 -0.85 -13.44
CA GLN A 682 13.54 0.41 -14.19
C GLN A 682 14.67 0.38 -15.24
N ARG A 683 15.59 -0.58 -15.15
CA ARG A 683 16.65 -0.80 -16.13
C ARG A 683 16.11 -1.38 -17.44
N LEU A 684 14.89 -1.91 -17.42
CA LEU A 684 14.21 -2.45 -18.59
C LEU A 684 13.24 -1.40 -19.17
N SER A 685 13.78 -0.54 -20.02
CA SER A 685 13.07 0.56 -20.67
C SER A 685 12.15 0.05 -21.78
N LYS A 686 10.93 0.62 -21.88
CA LYS A 686 10.04 0.41 -23.03
C LYS A 686 10.25 1.42 -24.16
N ASN A 687 11.03 2.47 -23.91
CA ASN A 687 11.28 3.51 -24.90
C ASN A 687 12.16 3.00 -26.06
N PRO A 688 11.63 3.01 -27.31
CA PRO A 688 12.37 2.57 -28.49
C PRO A 688 13.66 3.35 -28.78
N ALA A 689 13.86 4.53 -28.17
CA ALA A 689 15.08 5.32 -28.30
C ALA A 689 16.32 4.64 -27.71
N HIS A 690 16.14 3.75 -26.73
CA HIS A 690 17.24 2.99 -26.11
C HIS A 690 17.58 1.71 -26.86
N HIS A 691 16.93 1.44 -27.99
CA HIS A 691 17.20 0.28 -28.81
C HIS A 691 18.49 0.46 -29.63
N ALA A 692 19.51 -0.35 -29.33
CA ALA A 692 20.71 -0.43 -30.14
C ALA A 692 20.50 -1.43 -31.30
N GLU A 693 20.13 -0.96 -32.50
CA GLU A 693 20.05 -1.83 -33.69
C GLU A 693 20.86 -1.33 -34.91
N PRO A 694 21.46 -2.24 -35.69
CA PRO A 694 22.03 -1.94 -37.00
C PRO A 694 20.98 -1.40 -37.99
N ALA A 695 21.41 -0.55 -38.91
CA ALA A 695 20.55 0.21 -39.84
C ALA A 695 19.54 -0.60 -40.68
N HIS A 696 19.71 -1.93 -40.82
CA HIS A 696 18.86 -2.82 -41.61
C HIS A 696 17.70 -3.48 -40.86
N ALA A 697 17.63 -3.35 -39.52
CA ALA A 697 16.54 -3.91 -38.70
C ALA A 697 15.45 -2.88 -38.31
N LYS A 698 15.65 -1.60 -38.69
CA LYS A 698 14.66 -0.52 -38.55
C LYS A 698 13.30 -0.89 -39.18
N GLY A 699 12.32 -1.20 -38.33
CA GLY A 699 10.93 -1.46 -38.73
C GLY A 699 10.36 -2.82 -38.33
N LYS A 700 11.10 -3.62 -37.54
CA LYS A 700 10.68 -4.97 -37.11
C LYS A 700 10.18 -5.08 -35.65
N THR A 701 10.19 -3.97 -34.89
CA THR A 701 9.74 -3.90 -33.49
C THR A 701 8.62 -2.86 -33.32
N GLY A 702 7.60 -3.17 -32.51
CA GLY A 702 6.39 -2.34 -32.30
C GLY A 702 5.20 -2.67 -33.23
N ILE A 703 4.13 -1.87 -33.19
CA ILE A 703 2.94 -2.07 -34.03
C ILE A 703 3.29 -1.72 -35.49
N PRO A 704 3.00 -2.59 -36.48
CA PRO A 704 3.32 -2.33 -37.88
C PRO A 704 2.66 -1.03 -38.41
N GLY A 705 3.48 -0.02 -38.72
CA GLY A 705 3.03 1.26 -39.30
C GLY A 705 2.98 2.43 -38.31
N GLU A 706 3.04 2.17 -37.00
CA GLU A 706 2.98 3.17 -35.92
C GLU A 706 4.13 4.19 -36.01
N ARG A 707 5.37 3.70 -36.22
CA ARG A 707 6.55 4.55 -36.45
C ARG A 707 6.44 5.45 -37.69
N LYS A 708 5.77 4.98 -38.75
CA LYS A 708 5.55 5.79 -39.98
C LYS A 708 4.40 6.78 -39.81
N ALA A 709 3.53 6.57 -38.82
CA ALA A 709 2.38 7.40 -38.51
C ALA A 709 2.62 8.35 -37.33
N GLU A 710 3.84 8.46 -36.79
CA GLU A 710 4.20 9.35 -35.67
C GLU A 710 3.38 9.09 -34.38
N LEU A 711 2.93 7.86 -34.16
CA LEU A 711 2.07 7.50 -33.01
C LEU A 711 2.85 6.88 -31.83
N MET A 712 4.18 7.00 -31.80
CA MET A 712 5.03 6.28 -30.82
C MET A 712 5.07 6.89 -29.41
N THR A 713 4.54 8.09 -29.21
CA THR A 713 4.54 8.79 -27.90
C THR A 713 3.26 8.48 -27.11
N HIS A 714 3.21 7.31 -26.48
CA HIS A 714 2.05 6.84 -25.71
C HIS A 714 2.45 5.88 -24.57
N LEU A 715 1.54 5.60 -23.65
CA LEU A 715 1.78 4.88 -22.38
C LEU A 715 2.41 3.48 -22.50
N LEU A 716 2.36 2.86 -23.69
CA LEU A 716 2.93 1.54 -23.91
C LEU A 716 4.44 1.58 -24.23
N ASN A 717 4.92 2.70 -24.76
CA ASN A 717 6.26 2.85 -25.37
C ASN A 717 7.07 4.00 -24.76
N ILE A 718 6.65 4.53 -23.60
CA ILE A 718 7.34 5.64 -22.93
C ILE A 718 7.55 5.30 -21.45
N ASP A 719 8.67 5.76 -20.90
CA ASP A 719 9.06 5.55 -19.51
C ASP A 719 8.93 6.87 -18.70
N PRO A 720 9.06 6.84 -17.37
CA PRO A 720 9.10 8.06 -16.56
C PRO A 720 10.19 9.04 -17.02
N PRO A 721 9.97 10.36 -16.92
CA PRO A 721 8.84 11.04 -16.26
C PRO A 721 7.58 11.22 -17.13
N ASP A 722 7.70 11.15 -18.46
CA ASP A 722 6.58 11.41 -19.37
C ASP A 722 5.46 10.38 -19.24
N HIS A 723 5.80 9.11 -19.00
CA HIS A 723 4.83 8.07 -18.67
C HIS A 723 3.97 8.45 -17.46
N THR A 724 4.60 8.93 -16.39
CA THR A 724 3.91 9.30 -15.14
C THR A 724 2.96 10.48 -15.36
N ARG A 725 3.39 11.48 -16.14
CA ARG A 725 2.57 12.64 -16.54
C ARG A 725 1.34 12.19 -17.33
N LEU A 726 1.55 11.48 -18.44
CA LEU A 726 0.47 11.04 -19.31
C LEU A 726 -0.51 10.09 -18.59
N ARG A 727 0.00 9.18 -17.74
CA ARG A 727 -0.83 8.21 -17.02
C ARG A 727 -1.74 8.89 -16.00
N ARG A 728 -1.24 9.91 -15.30
CA ARG A 728 -2.03 10.69 -14.33
C ARG A 728 -3.25 11.33 -15.00
N LEU A 729 -3.10 11.85 -16.21
CA LEU A 729 -4.17 12.51 -16.95
C LEU A 729 -5.29 11.52 -17.35
N VAL A 730 -4.92 10.37 -17.90
CA VAL A 730 -5.89 9.38 -18.41
C VAL A 730 -6.50 8.52 -17.30
N SER A 731 -5.77 8.27 -16.19
CA SER A 731 -6.22 7.39 -15.10
C SER A 731 -7.53 7.78 -14.43
N LYS A 732 -7.89 9.08 -14.42
CA LYS A 732 -9.14 9.57 -13.86
C LYS A 732 -10.39 9.01 -14.55
N ALA A 733 -10.28 8.69 -15.84
CA ALA A 733 -11.38 8.16 -16.64
C ALA A 733 -11.61 6.66 -16.45
N PHE A 734 -10.60 5.92 -16.00
CA PHE A 734 -10.66 4.46 -15.79
C PHE A 734 -10.83 4.09 -14.30
N THR A 735 -11.33 5.02 -13.48
CA THR A 735 -11.63 4.75 -12.07
C THR A 735 -12.79 3.76 -11.94
N PRO A 736 -12.81 2.87 -10.93
CA PRO A 736 -13.89 1.89 -10.75
C PRO A 736 -15.29 2.50 -10.76
N ARG A 737 -15.45 3.70 -10.18
CA ARG A 737 -16.71 4.44 -10.17
C ARG A 737 -17.20 4.82 -11.57
N ARG A 738 -16.33 5.40 -12.41
CA ARG A 738 -16.67 5.77 -13.79
C ARG A 738 -17.00 4.54 -14.65
N ILE A 739 -16.29 3.45 -14.42
CA ILE A 739 -16.55 2.18 -15.13
C ILE A 739 -17.89 1.56 -14.68
N ALA A 740 -18.26 1.66 -13.40
CA ALA A 740 -19.55 1.21 -12.91
C ALA A 740 -20.74 1.99 -13.53
N GLU A 741 -20.56 3.28 -13.83
CA GLU A 741 -21.55 4.08 -14.58
C GLU A 741 -21.77 3.55 -16.01
N PHE A 742 -20.76 2.88 -16.59
CA PHE A 742 -20.80 2.27 -17.92
C PHE A 742 -21.40 0.85 -17.94
N THR A 743 -21.59 0.20 -16.79
CA THR A 743 -22.13 -1.17 -16.70
C THR A 743 -23.46 -1.38 -17.45
N PRO A 744 -24.49 -0.51 -17.31
CA PRO A 744 -25.74 -0.69 -18.04
C PRO A 744 -25.53 -0.65 -19.56
N ARG A 745 -24.59 0.18 -20.02
CA ARG A 745 -24.34 0.36 -21.45
C ARG A 745 -23.64 -0.86 -22.08
N VAL A 746 -22.66 -1.44 -21.37
CA VAL A 746 -22.00 -2.68 -21.79
C VAL A 746 -23.01 -3.83 -21.84
N GLN A 747 -23.93 -3.89 -20.86
CA GLN A 747 -25.03 -4.87 -20.87
C GLN A 747 -25.94 -4.70 -22.10
N GLU A 748 -26.40 -3.47 -22.39
CA GLU A 748 -27.23 -3.20 -23.57
C GLU A 748 -26.53 -3.60 -24.89
N LEU A 749 -25.24 -3.31 -25.04
CA LEU A 749 -24.47 -3.72 -26.22
C LEU A 749 -24.36 -5.24 -26.32
N THR A 750 -24.13 -5.90 -25.19
CA THR A 750 -24.04 -7.37 -25.10
C THR A 750 -25.36 -8.03 -25.50
N ASP A 751 -26.48 -7.53 -24.97
CA ASP A 751 -27.82 -8.02 -25.28
C ASP A 751 -28.15 -7.81 -26.76
N GLN A 752 -27.88 -6.61 -27.31
CA GLN A 752 -28.12 -6.31 -28.73
C GLN A 752 -27.35 -7.23 -29.68
N LEU A 753 -26.09 -7.54 -29.36
CA LEU A 753 -25.28 -8.45 -30.19
C LEU A 753 -25.82 -9.89 -30.13
N ILE A 754 -26.26 -10.36 -28.96
CA ILE A 754 -26.86 -11.68 -28.81
C ILE A 754 -28.21 -11.75 -29.53
N ASP A 755 -29.04 -10.71 -29.42
CA ASP A 755 -30.34 -10.63 -30.10
C ASP A 755 -30.15 -10.70 -31.62
N GLN A 756 -29.16 -9.98 -32.19
CA GLN A 756 -28.83 -10.06 -33.62
C GLN A 756 -28.38 -11.46 -34.07
N ILE A 757 -27.64 -12.19 -33.23
CA ILE A 757 -27.24 -13.58 -33.49
C ILE A 757 -28.47 -14.50 -33.50
N ILE A 758 -29.37 -14.34 -32.53
CA ILE A 758 -30.61 -15.13 -32.41
C ILE A 758 -31.55 -14.83 -33.59
N GLU A 759 -31.77 -13.56 -33.92
CA GLU A 759 -32.64 -13.13 -35.03
C GLU A 759 -32.16 -13.67 -36.38
N ARG A 760 -30.84 -13.70 -36.63
CA ARG A 760 -30.28 -14.24 -37.87
C ARG A 760 -30.56 -15.73 -38.04
N GLN A 761 -30.63 -16.46 -36.93
CA GLN A 761 -30.87 -17.91 -36.90
C GLN A 761 -32.35 -18.26 -36.66
N HIS A 762 -33.24 -17.26 -36.72
CA HIS A 762 -34.67 -17.44 -36.48
C HIS A 762 -35.29 -18.45 -37.48
N GLY A 763 -35.85 -19.53 -36.95
CA GLY A 763 -36.46 -20.61 -37.74
C GLY A 763 -35.54 -21.80 -38.07
N ALA A 764 -34.28 -21.80 -37.63
CA ALA A 764 -33.39 -22.96 -37.72
C ALA A 764 -33.60 -23.92 -36.52
N GLU A 765 -33.53 -25.24 -36.74
CA GLU A 765 -33.58 -26.24 -35.66
C GLU A 765 -32.33 -26.18 -34.75
N LYS A 766 -31.18 -25.79 -35.31
CA LYS A 766 -29.94 -25.43 -34.59
C LYS A 766 -29.31 -24.22 -35.29
N GLY A 767 -29.05 -23.15 -34.53
CA GLY A 767 -28.31 -21.99 -35.02
C GLY A 767 -26.81 -22.24 -34.99
N GLU A 768 -26.08 -21.70 -35.96
CA GLU A 768 -24.62 -21.66 -35.98
C GLU A 768 -24.14 -20.20 -36.00
N ALA A 769 -23.10 -19.88 -35.22
CA ALA A 769 -22.48 -18.56 -35.20
C ALA A 769 -20.96 -18.67 -34.98
N ASP A 770 -20.19 -17.72 -35.49
CA ASP A 770 -18.80 -17.53 -35.08
C ASP A 770 -18.74 -16.51 -33.95
N LEU A 771 -18.58 -17.01 -32.71
CA LEU A 771 -18.62 -16.17 -31.51
C LEU A 771 -17.50 -15.11 -31.50
N ILE A 772 -16.37 -15.36 -32.16
CA ILE A 772 -15.31 -14.35 -32.27
C ILE A 772 -15.78 -13.19 -33.13
N HIS A 773 -16.20 -13.44 -34.37
CA HIS A 773 -16.54 -12.37 -35.31
C HIS A 773 -17.87 -11.68 -35.02
N GLU A 774 -18.85 -12.42 -34.50
CA GLU A 774 -20.22 -11.93 -34.32
C GLU A 774 -20.46 -11.31 -32.95
N PHE A 775 -19.65 -11.64 -31.93
CA PHE A 775 -19.87 -11.19 -30.56
C PHE A 775 -18.60 -10.61 -29.90
N ALA A 776 -17.54 -11.42 -29.77
CA ALA A 776 -16.35 -11.01 -29.03
C ALA A 776 -15.57 -9.87 -29.72
N PHE A 777 -15.61 -9.79 -31.05
CA PHE A 777 -15.00 -8.74 -31.87
C PHE A 777 -15.72 -7.38 -31.77
N PRO A 778 -17.04 -7.28 -32.03
CA PRO A 778 -17.75 -6.01 -31.97
C PRO A 778 -17.90 -5.42 -30.55
N LEU A 779 -18.12 -6.25 -29.52
CA LEU A 779 -18.46 -5.76 -28.17
C LEU A 779 -17.42 -4.77 -27.59
N PRO A 780 -16.12 -5.13 -27.50
CA PRO A 780 -15.13 -4.23 -26.91
C PRO A 780 -14.86 -3.00 -27.77
N ILE A 781 -14.97 -3.11 -29.09
CA ILE A 781 -14.80 -1.99 -30.04
C ILE A 781 -15.89 -0.95 -29.80
N TYR A 782 -17.16 -1.37 -29.74
CA TYR A 782 -18.27 -0.46 -29.51
C TYR A 782 -18.20 0.18 -28.12
N ALA A 783 -17.84 -0.58 -27.09
CA ALA A 783 -17.67 -0.07 -25.74
C ALA A 783 -16.57 1.00 -25.65
N ILE A 784 -15.37 0.75 -26.19
CA ILE A 784 -14.28 1.73 -26.16
C ILE A 784 -14.57 2.94 -27.07
N CYS A 785 -15.22 2.75 -28.22
CA CYS A 785 -15.63 3.85 -29.10
C CYS A 785 -16.62 4.78 -28.40
N GLU A 786 -17.60 4.26 -27.67
CA GLU A 786 -18.52 5.07 -26.88
C GLU A 786 -17.82 5.81 -25.74
N MET A 787 -16.89 5.14 -25.04
CA MET A 787 -16.08 5.79 -24.00
C MET A 787 -15.21 6.93 -24.56
N LEU A 788 -14.66 6.76 -25.76
CA LEU A 788 -13.89 7.78 -26.48
C LEU A 788 -14.76 8.89 -27.08
N GLY A 789 -16.09 8.75 -27.10
CA GLY A 789 -17.01 9.74 -27.65
C GLY A 789 -17.15 9.68 -29.18
N VAL A 790 -16.84 8.54 -29.79
CA VAL A 790 -17.04 8.28 -31.24
C VAL A 790 -18.54 8.10 -31.52
N PRO A 791 -19.13 8.89 -32.44
CA PRO A 791 -20.53 8.76 -32.85
C PRO A 791 -20.86 7.34 -33.34
N ARG A 792 -22.05 6.83 -33.01
CA ARG A 792 -22.48 5.46 -33.39
C ARG A 792 -22.44 5.19 -34.89
N GLU A 793 -22.75 6.19 -35.72
CA GLU A 793 -22.69 6.12 -37.18
C GLU A 793 -21.29 5.82 -37.73
N ASP A 794 -20.23 6.18 -36.99
CA ASP A 794 -18.85 6.01 -37.40
C ASP A 794 -18.21 4.74 -36.79
N GLN A 795 -18.88 4.07 -35.84
CA GLN A 795 -18.30 2.92 -35.13
C GLN A 795 -18.07 1.69 -36.02
N ASP A 796 -18.89 1.51 -37.06
CA ASP A 796 -18.71 0.43 -38.03
C ASP A 796 -17.44 0.62 -38.88
N ASP A 797 -17.07 1.86 -39.19
CA ASP A 797 -15.81 2.16 -39.88
C ASP A 797 -14.61 1.76 -39.01
N PHE A 798 -14.67 2.02 -37.70
CA PHE A 798 -13.64 1.60 -36.74
C PHE A 798 -13.55 0.08 -36.61
N ARG A 799 -14.69 -0.62 -36.56
CA ARG A 799 -14.74 -2.08 -36.58
C ARG A 799 -14.03 -2.64 -37.83
N ASP A 800 -14.30 -2.05 -38.99
CA ASP A 800 -13.71 -2.48 -40.26
C ASP A 800 -12.19 -2.18 -40.32
N TRP A 801 -11.76 -1.01 -39.84
CA TRP A 801 -10.33 -0.66 -39.73
C TRP A 801 -9.59 -1.57 -38.74
N ALA A 802 -10.18 -1.86 -37.58
CA ALA A 802 -9.65 -2.82 -36.60
C ALA A 802 -9.54 -4.23 -37.20
N GLY A 803 -10.55 -4.66 -37.95
CA GLY A 803 -10.55 -5.94 -38.65
C GLY A 803 -9.43 -6.06 -39.69
N MET A 804 -9.07 -4.96 -40.35
CA MET A 804 -7.93 -4.91 -41.28
C MET A 804 -6.57 -5.01 -40.56
N MET A 805 -6.46 -4.60 -39.29
CA MET A 805 -5.23 -4.69 -38.52
C MET A 805 -4.94 -6.12 -38.04
N ILE A 806 -5.97 -6.88 -37.69
CA ILE A 806 -5.85 -8.24 -37.13
C ILE A 806 -5.65 -9.33 -38.20
N ARG A 807 -6.05 -9.09 -39.45
CA ARG A 807 -5.93 -10.07 -40.55
C ARG A 807 -4.46 -10.27 -40.97
N HIS A 808 -3.77 -11.20 -40.32
CA HIS A 808 -2.46 -11.69 -40.75
C HIS A 808 -2.59 -12.68 -41.92
N GLY A 809 -2.37 -12.18 -43.14
CA GLY A 809 -2.32 -12.97 -44.37
C GLY A 809 -3.59 -12.91 -45.23
N GLY A 810 -3.43 -12.49 -46.49
CA GLY A 810 -4.49 -12.47 -47.52
C GLY A 810 -5.08 -11.09 -47.85
N GLY A 811 -4.73 -10.02 -47.12
CA GLY A 811 -5.11 -8.65 -47.46
C GLY A 811 -4.21 -8.00 -48.52
N PRO A 812 -4.66 -6.92 -49.21
CA PRO A 812 -3.80 -6.14 -50.11
C PRO A 812 -2.53 -5.68 -49.39
N ARG A 813 -1.36 -5.75 -50.07
CA ARG A 813 -0.08 -5.25 -49.53
C ARG A 813 -0.26 -3.81 -49.01
N GLY A 814 -0.03 -3.59 -47.71
CA GLY A 814 -0.15 -2.28 -47.06
C GLY A 814 -1.47 -1.99 -46.35
N GLY A 815 -2.38 -2.97 -46.23
CA GLY A 815 -3.69 -2.81 -45.56
C GLY A 815 -3.63 -2.26 -44.13
N VAL A 816 -2.73 -2.80 -43.30
CA VAL A 816 -2.56 -2.38 -41.88
C VAL A 816 -2.12 -0.91 -41.78
N ALA A 817 -1.09 -0.51 -42.55
CA ALA A 817 -0.59 0.87 -42.54
C ALA A 817 -1.64 1.87 -43.07
N ARG A 818 -2.52 1.44 -43.99
CA ARG A 818 -3.64 2.25 -44.47
C ARG A 818 -4.70 2.43 -43.40
N ALA A 819 -5.09 1.36 -42.71
CA ALA A 819 -6.06 1.41 -41.61
C ALA A 819 -5.56 2.32 -40.46
N VAL A 820 -4.31 2.16 -40.03
CA VAL A 820 -3.67 3.03 -39.02
C VAL A 820 -3.69 4.50 -39.45
N LYS A 821 -3.41 4.78 -40.74
CA LYS A 821 -3.47 6.15 -41.27
C LYS A 821 -4.89 6.73 -41.25
N GLN A 822 -5.89 5.95 -41.68
CA GLN A 822 -7.29 6.39 -41.68
C GLN A 822 -7.79 6.66 -40.26
N MET A 823 -7.45 5.77 -39.33
CA MET A 823 -7.81 5.91 -37.92
C MET A 823 -7.13 7.11 -37.26
N ARG A 824 -5.84 7.36 -37.54
CA ARG A 824 -5.14 8.59 -37.11
C ARG A 824 -5.85 9.84 -37.64
N THR A 825 -6.16 9.88 -38.93
CA THR A 825 -6.82 11.04 -39.55
C THR A 825 -8.16 11.32 -38.91
N TYR A 826 -9.00 10.29 -38.75
CA TYR A 826 -10.30 10.46 -38.12
C TYR A 826 -10.19 10.88 -36.65
N LEU A 827 -9.31 10.27 -35.86
CA LEU A 827 -9.12 10.64 -34.45
C LEU A 827 -8.66 12.10 -34.30
N GLY A 828 -7.79 12.58 -35.19
CA GLY A 828 -7.41 14.00 -35.25
C GLY A 828 -8.61 14.91 -35.55
N GLU A 829 -9.42 14.56 -36.54
CA GLU A 829 -10.65 15.32 -36.87
C GLU A 829 -11.68 15.29 -35.72
N LEU A 830 -11.82 14.17 -35.01
CA LEU A 830 -12.70 14.04 -33.85
C LEU A 830 -12.23 14.91 -32.69
N ILE A 831 -10.93 14.91 -32.38
CA ILE A 831 -10.33 15.79 -31.35
C ILE A 831 -10.60 17.26 -31.71
N HIS A 832 -10.47 17.64 -32.98
CA HIS A 832 -10.79 18.99 -33.43
C HIS A 832 -12.27 19.35 -33.22
N ARG A 833 -13.20 18.49 -33.65
CA ARG A 833 -14.65 18.69 -33.44
C ARG A 833 -15.03 18.82 -31.96
N LYS A 834 -14.45 17.97 -31.10
CA LYS A 834 -14.72 17.96 -29.65
C LYS A 834 -14.11 19.16 -28.93
N ARG A 835 -13.10 19.80 -29.50
CA ARG A 835 -12.54 21.06 -28.97
C ARG A 835 -13.52 22.21 -29.10
N ASP A 836 -14.25 22.28 -30.22
CA ASP A 836 -15.25 23.31 -30.47
C ASP A 836 -16.58 23.04 -29.72
N ALA A 837 -16.91 21.78 -29.50
CA ALA A 837 -18.10 21.36 -28.75
C ALA A 837 -17.78 20.18 -27.79
N PRO A 838 -17.26 20.46 -26.57
CA PRO A 838 -16.90 19.42 -25.61
C PRO A 838 -18.13 18.65 -25.12
N GLY A 839 -18.02 17.32 -25.06
CA GLY A 839 -19.03 16.41 -24.52
C GLY A 839 -18.64 15.82 -23.16
N ASP A 840 -19.43 14.86 -22.69
CA ASP A 840 -19.12 14.02 -21.52
C ASP A 840 -18.46 12.71 -21.99
N ASP A 841 -17.27 12.83 -22.56
CA ASP A 841 -16.48 11.71 -23.13
C ASP A 841 -14.98 11.84 -22.82
N LEU A 842 -14.25 10.73 -22.96
CA LEU A 842 -12.82 10.67 -22.61
C LEU A 842 -11.97 11.65 -23.42
N ILE A 843 -12.26 11.84 -24.70
CA ILE A 843 -11.49 12.79 -25.53
C ILE A 843 -11.73 14.22 -25.03
N SER A 844 -12.96 14.58 -24.69
CA SER A 844 -13.31 15.89 -24.13
C SER A 844 -12.65 16.13 -22.77
N ASP A 845 -12.57 15.11 -21.91
CA ASP A 845 -11.88 15.20 -20.62
C ASP A 845 -10.36 15.34 -20.78
N LEU A 846 -9.76 14.64 -21.76
CA LEU A 846 -8.33 14.82 -22.11
C LEU A 846 -8.04 16.23 -22.65
N ILE A 847 -8.97 16.81 -23.41
CA ILE A 847 -8.87 18.19 -23.90
C ILE A 847 -8.96 19.18 -22.74
N ARG A 848 -9.97 19.07 -21.85
CA ARG A 848 -10.14 19.93 -20.65
C ARG A 848 -8.92 19.90 -19.74
N ALA A 849 -8.30 18.73 -19.57
CA ALA A 849 -7.10 18.58 -18.77
C ALA A 849 -5.88 19.31 -19.37
N SER A 850 -5.83 19.47 -20.71
CA SER A 850 -4.75 20.17 -21.42
C SER A 850 -4.78 21.69 -21.22
N ASP A 851 -5.95 22.27 -20.90
CA ASP A 851 -6.13 23.73 -20.75
C ASP A 851 -5.76 24.26 -19.35
N HIS A 852 -5.49 23.39 -18.36
CA HIS A 852 -5.22 23.76 -16.96
C HIS A 852 -3.76 23.59 -16.47
N GLY A 853 -2.77 23.50 -17.38
CA GLY A 853 -1.35 23.69 -17.04
C GLY A 853 -0.39 22.53 -17.30
N ASP A 854 -0.89 21.33 -17.62
CA ASP A 854 -0.09 20.19 -18.10
C ASP A 854 -0.42 19.93 -19.58
N HIS A 855 0.23 20.67 -20.49
CA HIS A 855 -0.12 20.63 -21.92
C HIS A 855 0.07 19.23 -22.54
N LEU A 856 -1.02 18.68 -23.09
CA LEU A 856 -1.01 17.58 -24.06
C LEU A 856 -0.95 18.18 -25.46
N THR A 857 0.06 17.83 -26.25
CA THR A 857 0.10 18.17 -27.67
C THR A 857 -0.96 17.39 -28.44
N GLU A 858 -1.42 17.93 -29.57
CA GLU A 858 -2.40 17.26 -30.44
C GLU A 858 -1.89 15.88 -30.94
N ALA A 859 -0.58 15.78 -31.16
CA ALA A 859 0.08 14.52 -31.51
C ALA A 859 0.02 13.50 -30.35
N GLU A 860 0.26 13.91 -29.11
CA GLU A 860 0.14 13.05 -27.93
C GLU A 860 -1.31 12.65 -27.67
N ALA A 861 -2.28 13.56 -27.82
CA ALA A 861 -3.70 13.25 -27.65
C ALA A 861 -4.18 12.23 -28.71
N THR A 862 -3.75 12.40 -29.97
CA THR A 862 -4.06 11.47 -31.06
C THR A 862 -3.41 10.11 -30.84
N ALA A 863 -2.13 10.08 -30.42
CA ALA A 863 -1.42 8.84 -30.08
C ALA A 863 -2.07 8.12 -28.88
N MET A 864 -2.53 8.88 -27.88
CA MET A 864 -3.22 8.34 -26.72
C MET A 864 -4.57 7.72 -27.09
N ALA A 865 -5.41 8.43 -27.85
CA ALA A 865 -6.70 7.93 -28.30
C ALA A 865 -6.53 6.66 -29.17
N PHE A 866 -5.50 6.64 -30.02
CA PHE A 866 -5.17 5.48 -30.84
C PHE A 866 -4.78 4.26 -29.99
N ILE A 867 -3.90 4.41 -28.99
CA ILE A 867 -3.50 3.27 -28.15
C ILE A 867 -4.64 2.80 -27.25
N LEU A 868 -5.45 3.71 -26.70
CA LEU A 868 -6.59 3.32 -25.85
C LEU A 868 -7.60 2.50 -26.63
N LEU A 869 -7.85 2.87 -27.88
CA LEU A 869 -8.65 2.09 -28.80
C LEU A 869 -8.01 0.72 -29.06
N PHE A 870 -6.75 0.68 -29.53
CA PHE A 870 -6.08 -0.56 -29.92
C PHE A 870 -5.89 -1.55 -28.75
N ALA A 871 -5.42 -1.07 -27.61
CA ALA A 871 -5.22 -1.87 -26.41
C ALA A 871 -6.55 -2.32 -25.77
N GLY A 872 -7.62 -1.53 -25.96
CA GLY A 872 -8.93 -1.77 -25.37
C GLY A 872 -9.71 -2.90 -26.03
N PHE A 873 -9.58 -3.12 -27.35
CA PHE A 873 -10.39 -4.17 -28.00
C PHE A 873 -9.70 -5.53 -28.12
N GLU A 874 -8.47 -5.62 -28.63
CA GLU A 874 -7.91 -6.94 -29.02
C GLU A 874 -7.70 -7.86 -27.80
N THR A 875 -7.35 -7.29 -26.66
CA THR A 875 -7.15 -8.02 -25.40
C THR A 875 -8.45 -8.59 -24.86
N THR A 876 -9.53 -7.80 -24.84
CA THR A 876 -10.85 -8.26 -24.38
C THR A 876 -11.46 -9.29 -25.35
N VAL A 877 -11.28 -9.13 -26.67
CA VAL A 877 -11.74 -10.11 -27.67
C VAL A 877 -11.19 -11.50 -27.35
N ASN A 878 -9.89 -11.55 -27.06
CA ASN A 878 -9.20 -12.80 -26.76
C ASN A 878 -9.52 -13.31 -25.35
N LEU A 879 -9.78 -12.43 -24.37
CA LEU A 879 -10.28 -12.82 -23.06
C LEU A 879 -11.61 -13.57 -23.17
N ILE A 880 -12.58 -13.01 -23.91
CA ILE A 880 -13.89 -13.64 -24.12
C ILE A 880 -13.72 -14.94 -24.92
N GLY A 881 -12.96 -14.90 -26.02
CA GLY A 881 -12.73 -16.05 -26.88
C GLY A 881 -12.04 -17.23 -26.18
N ASN A 882 -10.89 -16.98 -25.55
CA ASN A 882 -10.12 -17.99 -24.83
C ASN A 882 -10.87 -18.45 -23.56
N GLY A 883 -11.58 -17.53 -22.90
CA GLY A 883 -12.41 -17.84 -21.74
C GLY A 883 -13.52 -18.85 -22.06
N VAL A 884 -14.29 -18.58 -23.12
CA VAL A 884 -15.35 -19.50 -23.59
C VAL A 884 -14.75 -20.82 -24.07
N HIS A 885 -13.64 -20.79 -24.81
CA HIS A 885 -12.93 -21.99 -25.22
C HIS A 885 -12.49 -22.85 -24.02
N SER A 886 -11.91 -22.23 -22.98
CA SER A 886 -11.48 -22.91 -21.75
C SER A 886 -12.64 -23.52 -20.99
N LEU A 887 -13.81 -22.87 -20.98
CA LEU A 887 -15.04 -23.41 -20.40
C LEU A 887 -15.58 -24.61 -21.21
N PHE A 888 -15.43 -24.64 -22.54
CA PHE A 888 -15.77 -25.83 -23.34
C PHE A 888 -14.82 -27.01 -23.07
N MET A 889 -13.55 -26.74 -22.80
CA MET A 889 -12.58 -27.79 -22.44
C MET A 889 -12.79 -28.30 -21.01
N ASN A 890 -13.51 -27.54 -20.16
CA ASN A 890 -13.78 -27.88 -18.77
C ASN A 890 -15.29 -27.82 -18.45
N PRO A 891 -16.09 -28.80 -18.93
CA PRO A 891 -17.54 -28.78 -18.76
C PRO A 891 -18.01 -28.69 -17.29
N GLU A 892 -17.29 -29.32 -16.36
CA GLU A 892 -17.63 -29.30 -14.93
C GLU A 892 -17.60 -27.87 -14.34
N GLN A 893 -16.58 -27.08 -14.71
CA GLN A 893 -16.45 -25.69 -14.28
C GLN A 893 -17.49 -24.80 -14.95
N ARG A 894 -17.80 -25.06 -16.23
CA ARG A 894 -18.91 -24.39 -16.93
C ARG A 894 -20.25 -24.63 -16.25
N GLU A 895 -20.59 -25.88 -15.95
CA GLU A 895 -21.85 -26.23 -15.27
C GLU A 895 -21.93 -25.61 -13.88
N ARG A 896 -20.81 -25.54 -13.16
CA ARG A 896 -20.72 -24.87 -11.86
C ARG A 896 -21.00 -23.38 -11.99
N LEU A 897 -20.41 -22.71 -12.97
CA LEU A 897 -20.65 -21.30 -13.26
C LEU A 897 -22.12 -21.05 -13.66
N GLN A 898 -22.69 -21.90 -14.53
CA GLN A 898 -24.09 -21.80 -14.93
C GLN A 898 -25.06 -21.95 -13.74
N ARG A 899 -24.78 -22.88 -12.81
CA ARG A 899 -25.58 -23.03 -11.58
C ARG A 899 -25.47 -21.80 -10.67
N SER A 900 -24.27 -21.25 -10.51
CA SER A 900 -24.03 -20.01 -9.76
C SER A 900 -24.84 -18.84 -10.34
N LEU A 901 -24.79 -18.67 -11.66
CA LEU A 901 -25.54 -17.62 -12.36
C LEU A 901 -27.05 -17.81 -12.23
N ALA A 902 -27.54 -19.05 -12.34
CA ALA A 902 -28.96 -19.36 -12.15
C ALA A 902 -29.45 -19.11 -10.71
N ALA A 903 -28.56 -19.23 -9.72
CA ALA A 903 -28.83 -18.90 -8.33
C ALA A 903 -28.73 -17.40 -8.02
N GLY A 904 -28.28 -16.57 -8.97
CA GLY A 904 -28.04 -15.13 -8.78
C GLY A 904 -26.73 -14.81 -8.05
N GLU A 905 -25.82 -15.76 -7.93
CA GLU A 905 -24.52 -15.59 -7.26
C GLU A 905 -23.47 -15.08 -8.26
N SER A 906 -22.97 -13.86 -8.04
CA SER A 906 -21.95 -13.21 -8.89
C SER A 906 -20.51 -13.44 -8.42
N GLY A 907 -20.30 -13.95 -7.21
CA GLY A 907 -18.96 -14.14 -6.62
C GLY A 907 -18.07 -15.06 -7.45
N LEU A 908 -18.61 -16.19 -7.94
CA LEU A 908 -17.85 -17.15 -8.74
C LEU A 908 -17.49 -16.61 -10.14
N LEU A 909 -18.30 -15.71 -10.69
CA LEU A 909 -18.02 -15.06 -11.97
C LEU A 909 -16.83 -14.10 -11.83
N ALA A 910 -16.78 -13.34 -10.73
CA ALA A 910 -15.68 -12.41 -10.47
C ALA A 910 -14.34 -13.14 -10.30
N THR A 911 -14.29 -14.21 -9.50
CA THR A 911 -13.07 -15.03 -9.34
C THR A 911 -12.75 -15.81 -10.61
N GLY A 912 -13.78 -16.27 -11.33
CA GLY A 912 -13.63 -17.03 -12.56
C GLY A 912 -12.97 -16.24 -13.69
N VAL A 913 -13.26 -14.94 -13.83
CA VAL A 913 -12.59 -14.10 -14.84
C VAL A 913 -11.10 -13.94 -14.55
N GLU A 914 -10.71 -13.74 -13.29
CA GLU A 914 -9.28 -13.68 -12.92
C GLU A 914 -8.59 -15.03 -13.15
N GLU A 915 -9.28 -16.15 -12.88
CA GLU A 915 -8.73 -17.48 -13.16
C GLU A 915 -8.59 -17.74 -14.66
N LEU A 916 -9.54 -17.31 -15.49
CA LEU A 916 -9.45 -17.44 -16.95
C LEU A 916 -8.29 -16.62 -17.52
N LEU A 917 -8.04 -15.44 -16.96
CA LEU A 917 -6.88 -14.60 -17.31
C LEU A 917 -5.55 -15.24 -16.93
N ARG A 918 -5.50 -15.92 -15.77
CA ARG A 918 -4.34 -16.71 -15.35
C ARG A 918 -4.14 -17.95 -16.24
N TYR A 919 -5.22 -18.66 -16.53
CA TYR A 919 -5.17 -19.96 -17.18
C TYR A 919 -4.86 -19.86 -18.68
N ASP A 920 -5.55 -19.01 -19.43
CA ASP A 920 -5.32 -18.82 -20.89
C ASP A 920 -5.53 -17.35 -21.30
N GLY A 921 -4.71 -16.48 -20.71
CA GLY A 921 -4.77 -15.04 -20.88
C GLY A 921 -4.56 -14.56 -22.33
N PRO A 922 -5.05 -13.37 -22.67
CA PRO A 922 -5.01 -12.84 -24.04
C PRO A 922 -3.60 -12.39 -24.49
N VAL A 923 -2.71 -12.10 -23.54
CA VAL A 923 -1.34 -11.62 -23.79
C VAL A 923 -0.37 -12.71 -23.37
N GLU A 924 0.31 -13.30 -24.36
CA GLU A 924 1.25 -14.40 -24.13
C GLU A 924 2.65 -13.89 -23.76
N LEU A 925 3.16 -12.96 -24.58
CA LEU A 925 4.42 -12.26 -24.37
C LEU A 925 4.12 -10.79 -24.07
N ALA A 926 4.66 -10.27 -22.97
CA ALA A 926 4.60 -8.86 -22.66
C ALA A 926 5.31 -8.02 -23.74
N THR A 927 4.97 -6.74 -23.84
CA THR A 927 5.58 -5.85 -24.81
C THR A 927 7.08 -5.66 -24.60
N TRP A 928 7.77 -5.31 -25.67
CA TRP A 928 9.22 -5.14 -25.76
C TRP A 928 9.78 -4.27 -24.62
N ARG A 929 10.85 -4.76 -24.00
CA ARG A 929 11.70 -4.02 -23.06
C ARG A 929 13.15 -4.15 -23.49
N PHE A 930 13.94 -3.13 -23.22
CA PHE A 930 15.35 -3.06 -23.58
C PHE A 930 16.17 -2.73 -22.34
N ALA A 931 17.22 -3.51 -22.08
CA ALA A 931 18.14 -3.22 -20.99
C ALA A 931 18.89 -1.91 -21.28
N THR A 932 18.81 -0.93 -20.39
CA THR A 932 19.55 0.34 -20.53
C THR A 932 20.99 0.23 -20.01
N GLU A 933 21.22 -0.70 -19.09
CA GLU A 933 22.52 -1.02 -18.50
C GLU A 933 22.65 -2.54 -18.29
N PRO A 934 23.88 -3.09 -18.19
CA PRO A 934 24.05 -4.52 -17.97
C PRO A 934 23.65 -4.94 -16.56
N PHE A 935 22.91 -6.05 -16.43
CA PHE A 935 22.50 -6.61 -15.14
C PHE A 935 22.23 -8.12 -15.21
N VAL A 936 22.14 -8.76 -14.05
CA VAL A 936 21.86 -10.20 -13.94
C VAL A 936 20.38 -10.42 -13.68
N LEU A 937 19.74 -11.31 -14.45
CA LEU A 937 18.36 -11.77 -14.25
C LEU A 937 18.30 -13.30 -14.35
N GLY A 938 17.70 -13.96 -13.35
CA GLY A 938 17.61 -15.43 -13.32
C GLY A 938 18.97 -16.15 -13.46
N GLY A 939 20.05 -15.54 -13.00
CA GLY A 939 21.42 -16.05 -13.13
C GLY A 939 22.07 -15.87 -14.51
N GLN A 940 21.45 -15.14 -15.44
CA GLN A 940 22.00 -14.81 -16.76
C GLN A 940 22.41 -13.35 -16.85
N ASP A 941 23.55 -13.09 -17.49
CA ASP A 941 24.05 -11.73 -17.77
C ASP A 941 23.31 -11.12 -18.97
N ILE A 942 22.46 -10.12 -18.71
CA ILE A 942 21.79 -9.33 -19.75
C ILE A 942 22.63 -8.11 -20.08
N ALA A 943 23.00 -7.95 -21.35
CA ALA A 943 23.80 -6.81 -21.81
C ALA A 943 22.93 -5.58 -22.09
N ALA A 944 23.51 -4.39 -21.96
CA ALA A 944 22.85 -3.14 -22.35
C ALA A 944 22.49 -3.17 -23.86
N GLY A 945 21.24 -2.82 -24.18
CA GLY A 945 20.66 -2.85 -25.51
C GLY A 945 19.93 -4.16 -25.87
N ASP A 946 20.09 -5.22 -25.07
CA ASP A 946 19.42 -6.49 -25.35
C ASP A 946 17.90 -6.39 -25.14
N PRO A 947 17.09 -6.95 -26.07
CA PRO A 947 15.64 -7.03 -25.89
C PRO A 947 15.27 -8.17 -24.92
N VAL A 948 14.40 -7.85 -23.96
CA VAL A 948 13.86 -8.78 -22.97
C VAL A 948 12.35 -8.85 -23.13
N LEU A 949 11.83 -10.06 -23.31
CA LEU A 949 10.41 -10.37 -23.41
C LEU A 949 9.99 -11.26 -22.25
N VAL A 950 8.99 -10.80 -21.50
CA VAL A 950 8.43 -11.54 -20.36
C VAL A 950 7.28 -12.40 -20.85
N VAL A 951 7.32 -13.70 -20.60
CA VAL A 951 6.30 -14.66 -21.02
C VAL A 951 5.25 -14.77 -19.92
N LEU A 952 4.20 -13.96 -20.00
CA LEU A 952 3.15 -13.88 -18.98
C LEU A 952 2.39 -15.22 -18.87
N ALA A 953 2.06 -15.84 -20.01
CA ALA A 953 1.39 -17.13 -20.05
C ALA A 953 2.19 -18.26 -19.39
N ALA A 954 3.53 -18.17 -19.41
CA ALA A 954 4.39 -19.11 -18.71
C ALA A 954 4.42 -18.84 -17.21
N ALA A 955 4.59 -17.57 -16.81
CA ALA A 955 4.65 -17.16 -15.41
C ALA A 955 3.34 -17.46 -14.66
N ASP A 956 2.19 -17.26 -15.29
CA ASP A 956 0.87 -17.49 -14.69
C ASP A 956 0.52 -18.98 -14.48
N ARG A 957 1.40 -19.89 -14.96
CA ARG A 957 1.34 -21.34 -14.71
C ARG A 957 2.58 -21.87 -14.01
N ASP A 958 3.25 -21.04 -13.23
CA ASP A 958 4.41 -21.46 -12.44
C ASP A 958 3.97 -22.29 -11.21
N PRO A 959 4.37 -23.56 -11.09
CA PRO A 959 4.05 -24.40 -9.94
C PRO A 959 4.67 -23.91 -8.62
N GLU A 960 5.71 -23.09 -8.66
CA GLU A 960 6.28 -22.48 -7.45
C GLU A 960 5.36 -21.38 -6.88
N ARG A 961 4.50 -20.79 -7.71
CA ARG A 961 3.55 -19.75 -7.29
C ARG A 961 2.13 -20.27 -7.10
N PHE A 962 1.65 -21.13 -8.01
CA PHE A 962 0.28 -21.61 -8.03
C PHE A 962 0.25 -23.13 -7.83
N ALA A 963 -0.51 -23.60 -6.83
CA ALA A 963 -0.78 -25.03 -6.66
C ALA A 963 -1.66 -25.54 -7.81
N ASP A 964 -1.31 -26.68 -8.43
CA ASP A 964 -1.98 -27.27 -9.59
C ASP A 964 -2.24 -26.24 -10.73
N PRO A 965 -1.17 -25.63 -11.29
CA PRO A 965 -1.29 -24.48 -12.19
C PRO A 965 -2.02 -24.79 -13.51
N ASP A 966 -1.96 -26.03 -13.97
CA ASP A 966 -2.58 -26.51 -15.21
C ASP A 966 -4.04 -27.00 -15.01
N THR A 967 -4.60 -26.89 -13.81
CA THR A 967 -6.02 -27.17 -13.57
C THR A 967 -6.81 -25.87 -13.48
N LEU A 968 -7.90 -25.77 -14.25
CA LEU A 968 -8.82 -24.64 -14.20
C LEU A 968 -9.77 -24.78 -13.00
N ASP A 969 -9.67 -23.89 -12.01
CA ASP A 969 -10.64 -23.79 -10.92
C ASP A 969 -11.17 -22.37 -10.76
N LEU A 970 -12.44 -22.16 -11.13
CA LEU A 970 -13.07 -20.84 -11.08
C LEU A 970 -13.25 -20.32 -9.64
N SER A 971 -13.14 -21.17 -8.62
CA SER A 971 -13.17 -20.75 -7.20
C SER A 971 -11.82 -20.41 -6.61
N ARG A 972 -10.73 -20.48 -7.39
CA ARG A 972 -9.40 -20.13 -6.89
C ARG A 972 -9.38 -18.67 -6.43
N THR A 973 -8.96 -18.45 -5.19
CA THR A 973 -8.90 -17.12 -4.56
C THR A 973 -7.50 -16.50 -4.57
N ASP A 974 -6.43 -17.31 -4.64
CA ASP A 974 -5.04 -16.83 -4.80
C ASP A 974 -4.68 -16.67 -6.30
N ASN A 975 -5.22 -15.61 -6.92
CA ASN A 975 -5.11 -15.34 -8.37
C ASN A 975 -4.31 -14.07 -8.69
N GLN A 976 -3.15 -13.89 -8.07
CA GLN A 976 -2.25 -12.76 -8.42
C GLN A 976 -1.51 -13.02 -9.75
N HIS A 977 -2.27 -13.11 -10.83
CA HIS A 977 -1.77 -13.31 -12.19
C HIS A 977 -1.10 -12.04 -12.73
N LEU A 978 -0.21 -12.21 -13.70
CA LEU A 978 0.53 -11.14 -14.38
C LEU A 978 -0.10 -10.77 -15.73
N GLY A 979 -1.23 -11.36 -16.12
CA GLY A 979 -1.96 -11.03 -17.35
C GLY A 979 -2.31 -9.55 -17.57
N TYR A 980 -2.41 -8.72 -16.52
CA TYR A 980 -2.56 -7.25 -16.64
C TYR A 980 -1.23 -6.48 -16.61
N GLY A 981 -0.10 -7.18 -16.57
CA GLY A 981 1.22 -6.61 -16.31
C GLY A 981 1.45 -6.29 -14.83
N HIS A 982 2.65 -5.80 -14.52
CA HIS A 982 3.06 -5.44 -13.16
C HIS A 982 3.91 -4.15 -13.20
N GLY A 983 4.04 -3.48 -12.05
CA GLY A 983 4.78 -2.22 -11.92
C GLY A 983 4.07 -1.03 -12.55
N ILE A 984 4.85 -0.02 -12.95
CA ILE A 984 4.33 1.25 -13.49
C ILE A 984 3.48 1.07 -14.76
N HIS A 985 3.66 -0.05 -15.49
CA HIS A 985 2.91 -0.37 -16.71
C HIS A 985 1.73 -1.33 -16.47
N TYR A 986 1.21 -1.42 -15.24
CA TYR A 986 -0.04 -2.15 -14.98
C TYR A 986 -1.19 -1.65 -15.88
N CYS A 987 -2.02 -2.55 -16.39
CA CYS A 987 -3.05 -2.24 -17.37
C CYS A 987 -4.03 -1.17 -16.87
N LEU A 988 -4.18 -0.08 -17.62
CA LEU A 988 -5.11 1.01 -17.31
C LEU A 988 -6.58 0.57 -17.47
N GLY A 989 -6.85 -0.24 -18.48
CA GLY A 989 -8.19 -0.73 -18.82
C GLY A 989 -8.65 -1.95 -18.02
N ALA A 990 -7.89 -2.41 -17.01
CA ALA A 990 -8.22 -3.63 -16.27
C ALA A 990 -9.66 -3.63 -15.69
N PRO A 991 -10.18 -2.54 -15.11
CA PRO A 991 -11.57 -2.53 -14.62
C PRO A 991 -12.61 -2.70 -15.73
N LEU A 992 -12.38 -2.08 -16.91
CA LEU A 992 -13.29 -2.21 -18.05
C LEU A 992 -13.24 -3.62 -18.64
N ALA A 993 -12.06 -4.19 -18.82
CA ALA A 993 -11.90 -5.56 -19.33
C ALA A 993 -12.56 -6.60 -18.41
N ARG A 994 -12.50 -6.41 -17.08
CA ARG A 994 -13.21 -7.25 -16.11
C ARG A 994 -14.72 -7.14 -16.28
N LEU A 995 -15.24 -5.91 -16.36
CA LEU A 995 -16.66 -5.65 -16.57
C LEU A 995 -17.15 -6.31 -17.87
N GLU A 996 -16.45 -6.09 -18.99
CA GLU A 996 -16.79 -6.68 -20.29
C GLU A 996 -16.74 -8.22 -20.24
N GLY A 997 -15.68 -8.80 -19.67
CA GLY A 997 -15.54 -10.25 -19.53
C GLY A 997 -16.64 -10.87 -18.67
N GLN A 998 -16.96 -10.27 -17.52
CA GLN A 998 -18.03 -10.73 -16.64
C GLN A 998 -19.40 -10.65 -17.33
N THR A 999 -19.73 -9.50 -17.90
CA THR A 999 -21.02 -9.27 -18.59
C THR A 999 -21.18 -10.20 -19.79
N ALA A 1000 -20.13 -10.35 -20.61
CA ALA A 1000 -20.13 -11.22 -21.78
C ALA A 1000 -20.35 -12.70 -21.40
N LEU A 1001 -19.57 -13.22 -20.44
CA LEU A 1001 -19.67 -14.62 -20.03
C LEU A 1001 -21.01 -14.91 -19.33
N ALA A 1002 -21.46 -14.02 -18.45
CA ALA A 1002 -22.76 -14.17 -17.79
C ALA A 1002 -23.90 -14.21 -18.81
N THR A 1003 -23.96 -13.22 -19.72
CA THR A 1003 -25.06 -13.11 -20.68
C THR A 1003 -25.06 -14.28 -21.67
N LEU A 1004 -23.90 -14.69 -22.17
CA LEU A 1004 -23.80 -15.87 -23.05
C LEU A 1004 -24.30 -17.14 -22.37
N LEU A 1005 -23.86 -17.41 -21.13
CA LEU A 1005 -24.22 -18.64 -20.42
C LEU A 1005 -25.69 -18.66 -19.93
N THR A 1006 -26.29 -17.48 -19.73
CA THR A 1006 -27.70 -17.35 -19.33
C THR A 1006 -28.65 -17.38 -20.54
N ARG A 1007 -28.34 -16.64 -21.62
CA ARG A 1007 -29.20 -16.53 -22.81
C ARG A 1007 -29.03 -17.71 -23.78
N LEU A 1008 -27.84 -18.29 -23.84
CA LEU A 1008 -27.50 -19.44 -24.70
C LEU A 1008 -26.95 -20.60 -23.84
N PRO A 1009 -27.76 -21.20 -22.96
CA PRO A 1009 -27.28 -22.20 -21.99
C PRO A 1009 -26.75 -23.49 -22.65
N ASP A 1010 -27.27 -23.83 -23.83
CA ASP A 1010 -26.94 -25.03 -24.62
C ASP A 1010 -25.84 -24.80 -25.67
N LEU A 1011 -25.09 -23.69 -25.56
CA LEU A 1011 -23.99 -23.36 -26.47
C LEU A 1011 -22.96 -24.51 -26.54
N GLU A 1012 -22.63 -25.02 -27.72
CA GLU A 1012 -21.63 -26.09 -27.91
C GLU A 1012 -20.68 -25.74 -29.07
N LEU A 1013 -19.49 -26.35 -29.12
CA LEU A 1013 -18.60 -26.19 -30.27
C LEU A 1013 -19.20 -26.84 -31.52
N ALA A 1014 -19.26 -26.10 -32.63
CA ALA A 1014 -19.79 -26.62 -33.89
C ALA A 1014 -18.78 -27.54 -34.62
N VAL A 1015 -17.50 -27.41 -34.29
CA VAL A 1015 -16.36 -28.13 -34.88
C VAL A 1015 -15.51 -28.82 -33.80
N PRO A 1016 -14.80 -29.91 -34.13
CA PRO A 1016 -13.81 -30.50 -33.24
C PRO A 1016 -12.70 -29.51 -32.85
N THR A 1017 -12.15 -29.66 -31.65
CA THR A 1017 -11.11 -28.76 -31.10
C THR A 1017 -9.86 -28.67 -31.97
N GLY A 1018 -9.47 -29.77 -32.62
CA GLY A 1018 -8.32 -29.80 -33.54
C GLY A 1018 -8.51 -29.03 -34.85
N GLU A 1019 -9.74 -28.59 -35.18
CA GLU A 1019 -10.01 -27.73 -36.34
C GLU A 1019 -9.95 -26.23 -36.01
N LEU A 1020 -9.90 -25.89 -34.72
CA LEU A 1020 -9.74 -24.52 -34.26
C LEU A 1020 -8.35 -24.00 -34.63
N ARG A 1021 -8.29 -22.77 -35.14
CA ARG A 1021 -7.03 -22.15 -35.56
C ARG A 1021 -6.70 -20.98 -34.65
N TRP A 1022 -5.54 -21.05 -34.01
CA TRP A 1022 -4.95 -19.97 -33.26
C TRP A 1022 -4.33 -18.92 -34.20
N ARG A 1023 -4.36 -17.65 -33.78
CA ARG A 1023 -3.71 -16.55 -34.50
C ARG A 1023 -2.19 -16.64 -34.28
N GLY A 1024 -1.40 -16.59 -35.35
CA GLY A 1024 0.07 -16.67 -35.29
C GLY A 1024 0.76 -15.36 -34.90
N GLY A 1025 0.27 -14.67 -33.86
CA GLY A 1025 0.89 -13.46 -33.32
C GLY A 1025 1.97 -13.80 -32.28
N LEU A 1026 2.98 -12.93 -32.11
CA LEU A 1026 4.00 -13.11 -31.08
C LEU A 1026 3.50 -12.66 -29.70
N ILE A 1027 2.79 -11.53 -29.62
CA ILE A 1027 2.38 -10.91 -28.34
C ILE A 1027 1.00 -11.42 -27.89
N MET A 1028 0.07 -11.56 -28.84
CA MET A 1028 -1.34 -11.85 -28.56
C MET A 1028 -1.64 -13.32 -28.83
N ARG A 1029 -2.37 -13.95 -27.91
CA ARG A 1029 -2.91 -15.31 -28.05
C ARG A 1029 -4.42 -15.25 -28.16
N GLY A 1030 -4.94 -15.71 -29.29
CA GLY A 1030 -6.38 -15.72 -29.54
C GLY A 1030 -6.79 -16.61 -30.69
N LEU A 1031 -8.04 -17.06 -30.65
CA LEU A 1031 -8.63 -17.85 -31.71
C LEU A 1031 -8.98 -16.99 -32.93
N ARG A 1032 -8.80 -17.55 -34.13
CA ARG A 1032 -9.21 -16.88 -35.37
C ARG A 1032 -10.73 -16.88 -35.52
N THR A 1033 -11.36 -18.00 -35.19
CA THR A 1033 -12.80 -18.26 -35.29
C THR A 1033 -13.18 -19.18 -34.15
N LEU A 1034 -14.36 -19.01 -33.56
CA LEU A 1034 -14.92 -19.93 -32.57
C LEU A 1034 -16.34 -20.32 -33.02
N PRO A 1035 -16.46 -21.31 -33.92
CA PRO A 1035 -17.75 -21.77 -34.41
C PRO A 1035 -18.52 -22.47 -33.28
N VAL A 1036 -19.72 -21.99 -32.99
CA VAL A 1036 -20.61 -22.49 -31.95
C VAL A 1036 -21.99 -22.82 -32.50
N ARG A 1037 -22.63 -23.82 -31.89
CA ARG A 1037 -24.02 -24.22 -32.13
C ARG A 1037 -24.86 -23.91 -30.89
N PHE A 1038 -26.10 -23.50 -31.09
CA PHE A 1038 -27.06 -23.26 -30.01
C PHE A 1038 -28.50 -23.42 -30.52
N THR A 1039 -29.47 -23.56 -29.62
CA THR A 1039 -30.89 -23.53 -29.96
C THR A 1039 -31.36 -22.07 -29.94
N PRO A 1040 -31.83 -21.50 -31.06
CA PRO A 1040 -32.40 -20.15 -31.06
C PRO A 1040 -33.71 -20.18 -30.25
N GLN A 1041 -33.71 -19.65 -29.03
CA GLN A 1041 -34.95 -19.50 -28.27
C GLN A 1041 -35.79 -18.40 -28.91
N ASN A 1042 -37.06 -18.68 -29.19
CA ASN A 1042 -38.02 -17.61 -29.49
C ASN A 1042 -38.22 -16.81 -28.21
N THR A 1043 -37.65 -15.61 -28.14
CA THR A 1043 -37.96 -14.60 -27.11
C THR A 1043 -39.45 -14.29 -27.06
#